data_AF-A0AA88GL87-F1
#
_entry.id   AF-A0AA88GL87-F1
#
_cell.length_a   1.000
_cell.length_b   1.000
_cell.length_c   1.000
_cell.angle_alpha   90.00
_cell.angle_beta   90.00
_cell.angle_gamma   90.00
#
_symmetry.space_group_name_H-M   'P 1'
#
loop_
_entity.id
_entity.type
_entity.pdbx_description
1 polymer ?
#
loop_
_entity_poly.entity_id
_entity_poly.type
_entity_poly.pdbx_seq_one_letter_code
_entity_poly.pdbx_strand_id
1 'polypeptide(L)'
;MFDRHDELCRSSKSCSLMTTPSTIIKKQFDRSQLGLSMMIILATCSLILVLTLPIASFAQELCRGKMPTWKQRLCRDKTSTFQPSWCRFQNPFASVPFLFSDGRFPQLPSAESGIVCETSVSGVLSMLNGTIIGSGGDGSHPVISPRDKCKYITKINTLEFDRLPEGENRYVVFGLVSGEIVLVNFNKDKAFLAGKTSDRSTVQFMDAIAHNGSNILIATISKENAVSLFTGEMTGSPDSINACPYRQEPSHMQPLDVRFTVYMGKVYLGVLYYNHQDRKFRLRFNLLDGCEISSTQFLQFDILAPFTSNLSFRPFSQSGLFGNTFTTASAQKFRLLLQFTTKKHVKIVEFLPQNSSIYYHVDMTQVDSSSFYVAAEDEEITGATIANEFIRRIDLEKSTCENIVGNPSQGLNLVLSLKKPNYSHYLKARNLLEFGVYAFYNDTNRVFDNPAGRANTSLCSIVNGTFWNSETQKCQESFNIETKLEGFLENENVLEIRSRYYDVPSNFSFILNQDLTEMIDVEKTCTIGGVIIPQCEKLLNGSNCYFQALNKLGQLFVPQFLQDYMVNQIFISKSGKEILVYGLQQELCSMNALVMESYNKIRLVGESEFLEASSNAQHLFVTVWRERWELQSQQRFYNICQTLKSNPEDQFLKPFQSACSSTPEAIPVNLNHFGQYTSSCFSGMSCPSIRKVILNTVPEGHYTERPNAVKECEVSNFCVSGVQQPCPPGFMCPFKGMTKPIACSFDTVNTASDIDTREVSQWPGPKGSSTCARKGTSFPEPCPNGTFCITPYFPALPISPGLYIQDQSTIKKCEIGDYCNLGRFVVSGEDAATNQTSLKCPEQTYCENPSIVEPTVCIPTSNLSLYCPPGTSTRNLCAPGFYCPRPTENE
;
A
#
# COMPACT_ATOMS: atom_id res chain seq x y z
N MET A 1 -14.45 28.57 -31.85
CA MET A 1 -14.27 27.92 -33.16
C MET A 1 -15.06 26.63 -33.13
N PHE A 2 -15.84 26.32 -34.19
CA PHE A 2 -16.50 25.04 -34.55
C PHE A 2 -16.91 24.09 -33.40
N ASP A 3 -18.18 23.87 -33.04
CA ASP A 3 -19.48 23.88 -33.76
C ASP A 3 -19.73 22.69 -34.73
N ARG A 4 -20.87 22.00 -34.50
CA ARG A 4 -21.56 20.92 -35.26
C ARG A 4 -20.81 19.64 -35.68
N HIS A 5 -21.44 18.49 -35.36
CA HIS A 5 -22.19 17.75 -36.40
C HIS A 5 -23.21 16.77 -35.82
N ASP A 6 -24.27 16.51 -36.60
CA ASP A 6 -25.36 15.57 -36.30
C ASP A 6 -25.80 14.81 -37.58
N GLU A 7 -26.56 13.73 -37.41
CA GLU A 7 -27.27 12.86 -38.39
C GLU A 7 -26.60 12.36 -39.70
N LEU A 8 -26.63 11.02 -39.90
CA LEU A 8 -26.88 10.24 -41.15
C LEU A 8 -26.91 8.73 -40.75
N CYS A 9 -27.73 7.82 -41.29
CA CYS A 9 -28.76 7.87 -42.35
C CYS A 9 -29.88 6.81 -42.09
N ARG A 10 -30.92 6.75 -42.92
CA ARG A 10 -32.16 5.94 -42.75
C ARG A 10 -32.22 4.66 -43.61
N SER A 11 -32.94 3.63 -43.11
CA SER A 11 -33.94 2.76 -43.80
C SER A 11 -34.03 1.37 -43.13
N SER A 12 -35.11 0.58 -43.21
CA SER A 12 -36.30 0.65 -44.08
C SER A 12 -37.63 0.27 -43.39
N LYS A 13 -38.73 0.69 -44.02
CA LYS A 13 -40.15 0.59 -43.60
C LYS A 13 -40.72 -0.85 -43.55
N SER A 14 -41.71 -1.07 -42.68
CA SER A 14 -43.05 -1.56 -43.08
C SER A 14 -44.09 -1.34 -41.96
N CYS A 15 -45.37 -1.14 -42.30
CA CYS A 15 -46.46 -0.86 -41.34
C CYS A 15 -47.83 -1.38 -41.83
N SER A 16 -48.58 -2.09 -40.97
CA SER A 16 -50.06 -2.21 -40.96
C SER A 16 -50.47 -3.15 -39.80
N LEU A 17 -51.31 -2.81 -38.80
CA LEU A 17 -52.71 -2.28 -38.71
C LEU A 17 -53.77 -3.38 -38.48
N MET A 18 -54.87 -3.01 -37.80
CA MET A 18 -56.08 -3.80 -37.45
C MET A 18 -55.96 -4.82 -36.28
N THR A 19 -56.96 -5.12 -35.45
CA THR A 19 -58.07 -4.36 -34.77
C THR A 19 -58.71 -5.31 -33.70
N THR A 20 -59.46 -4.79 -32.73
CA THR A 20 -60.24 -5.57 -31.72
C THR A 20 -61.72 -5.79 -32.21
N PRO A 21 -62.71 -6.37 -31.47
CA PRO A 21 -62.73 -6.90 -30.07
C PRO A 21 -63.58 -8.19 -29.78
N SER A 22 -63.62 -8.58 -28.49
CA SER A 22 -64.82 -8.99 -27.68
C SER A 22 -65.25 -10.47 -27.41
N THR A 23 -65.86 -10.62 -26.20
CA THR A 23 -66.90 -11.57 -25.70
C THR A 23 -66.63 -12.98 -25.09
N ILE A 24 -66.48 -13.00 -23.75
CA ILE A 24 -67.09 -13.87 -22.68
C ILE A 24 -67.60 -15.32 -22.97
N ILE A 25 -67.18 -16.33 -22.16
CA ILE A 25 -68.04 -17.14 -21.22
C ILE A 25 -67.35 -18.36 -20.52
N LYS A 26 -67.55 -18.45 -19.18
CA LYS A 26 -67.49 -19.61 -18.22
C LYS A 26 -66.23 -20.51 -18.04
N LYS A 27 -65.74 -20.49 -16.79
CA LYS A 27 -65.37 -21.61 -15.87
C LYS A 27 -64.59 -22.83 -16.42
N GLN A 28 -63.35 -22.99 -15.94
CA GLN A 28 -63.05 -24.04 -14.95
C GLN A 28 -61.83 -23.63 -14.09
N PHE A 29 -61.60 -24.31 -12.95
CA PHE A 29 -60.64 -23.91 -11.92
C PHE A 29 -59.84 -25.15 -11.50
N ASP A 30 -58.55 -25.26 -11.88
CA ASP A 30 -57.63 -26.17 -11.18
C ASP A 30 -56.12 -25.90 -11.42
N ARG A 31 -55.32 -26.28 -10.42
CA ARG A 31 -53.93 -26.82 -10.47
C ARG A 31 -52.78 -26.15 -11.26
N SER A 32 -52.82 -24.87 -11.63
CA SER A 32 -51.66 -24.19 -12.26
C SER A 32 -50.77 -23.35 -11.33
N GLN A 33 -51.27 -22.84 -10.20
CA GLN A 33 -50.57 -21.76 -9.46
C GLN A 33 -49.37 -22.18 -8.59
N LEU A 34 -49.23 -23.43 -8.13
CA LEU A 34 -48.02 -23.83 -7.39
C LEU A 34 -46.74 -23.74 -8.25
N GLY A 35 -46.84 -24.07 -9.53
CA GLY A 35 -45.70 -23.99 -10.46
C GLY A 35 -45.23 -22.56 -10.68
N LEU A 36 -46.16 -21.60 -10.82
CA LEU A 36 -45.81 -20.20 -11.06
C LEU A 36 -45.20 -19.54 -9.82
N SER A 37 -45.75 -19.79 -8.62
CA SER A 37 -45.17 -19.26 -7.38
C SER A 37 -43.78 -19.83 -7.09
N MET A 38 -43.55 -21.12 -7.35
CA MET A 38 -42.23 -21.73 -7.18
C MET A 38 -41.22 -21.25 -8.24
N MET A 39 -41.64 -21.05 -9.49
CA MET A 39 -40.84 -20.39 -10.53
C MET A 39 -40.46 -18.96 -10.14
N ILE A 40 -41.41 -18.17 -9.63
CA ILE A 40 -41.15 -16.79 -9.20
C ILE A 40 -40.19 -16.76 -8.01
N ILE A 41 -40.39 -17.61 -6.99
CA ILE A 41 -39.49 -17.70 -5.83
C ILE A 41 -38.09 -18.13 -6.25
N LEU A 42 -37.94 -19.12 -7.15
CA LEU A 42 -36.64 -19.51 -7.68
C LEU A 42 -36.00 -18.39 -8.49
N ALA A 43 -36.75 -17.71 -9.36
CA ALA A 43 -36.25 -16.58 -10.14
C ALA A 43 -35.81 -15.40 -9.25
N THR A 44 -36.57 -15.06 -8.19
CA THR A 44 -36.17 -14.02 -7.24
C THR A 44 -34.99 -14.44 -6.38
N CYS A 45 -34.90 -15.70 -5.94
CA CYS A 45 -33.74 -16.21 -5.21
C CYS A 45 -32.48 -16.22 -6.08
N SER A 46 -32.58 -16.60 -7.36
CA SER A 46 -31.47 -16.49 -8.32
C SER A 46 -31.08 -15.04 -8.58
N LEU A 47 -32.05 -14.12 -8.75
CA LEU A 47 -31.77 -12.70 -8.96
C LEU A 47 -31.12 -12.06 -7.72
N ILE A 48 -31.56 -12.44 -6.51
CA ILE A 48 -30.97 -11.98 -5.25
C ILE A 48 -29.56 -12.56 -5.05
N LEU A 49 -29.30 -13.84 -5.38
CA LEU A 49 -27.93 -14.38 -5.38
C LEU A 49 -27.02 -13.62 -6.36
N VAL A 50 -27.49 -13.35 -7.57
CA VAL A 50 -26.73 -12.59 -8.59
C VAL A 50 -26.45 -11.15 -8.12
N LEU A 51 -27.39 -10.51 -7.44
CA LEU A 51 -27.24 -9.14 -6.92
C LEU A 51 -26.46 -9.04 -5.58
N THR A 52 -26.19 -10.17 -4.90
CA THR A 52 -25.45 -10.20 -3.62
C THR A 52 -24.04 -10.77 -3.72
N LEU A 53 -23.62 -11.25 -4.90
CA LEU A 53 -22.25 -11.72 -5.19
C LEU A 53 -21.34 -10.77 -6.00
N PRO A 54 -21.53 -9.43 -6.08
CA PRO A 54 -20.83 -8.60 -7.06
C PRO A 54 -19.33 -8.41 -6.81
N ILE A 55 -18.80 -8.65 -5.60
CA ILE A 55 -17.37 -8.41 -5.30
C ILE A 55 -16.50 -9.62 -5.71
N ALA A 56 -16.96 -10.84 -5.43
CA ALA A 56 -16.22 -12.06 -5.80
C ALA A 56 -16.33 -12.41 -7.31
N SER A 57 -17.45 -12.07 -7.95
CA SER A 57 -17.67 -12.36 -9.37
C SER A 57 -16.98 -11.36 -10.31
N PHE A 58 -17.05 -10.07 -10.01
CA PHE A 58 -16.38 -9.02 -10.80
C PHE A 58 -14.85 -9.17 -10.80
N ALA A 59 -14.30 -9.70 -9.71
CA ALA A 59 -12.89 -10.13 -9.61
C ALA A 59 -12.53 -11.27 -10.59
N GLN A 60 -13.44 -12.23 -10.83
CA GLN A 60 -13.20 -13.36 -11.73
C GLN A 60 -13.35 -12.99 -13.21
N GLU A 61 -14.24 -12.04 -13.54
CA GLU A 61 -14.47 -11.62 -14.92
C GLU A 61 -13.28 -10.86 -15.52
N LEU A 62 -12.56 -10.07 -14.70
CA LEU A 62 -11.29 -9.44 -15.07
C LEU A 62 -10.22 -10.46 -15.48
N CYS A 63 -10.19 -11.64 -14.83
CA CYS A 63 -9.27 -12.73 -15.15
C CYS A 63 -9.72 -13.61 -16.34
N ARG A 64 -10.93 -13.42 -16.86
CA ARG A 64 -11.33 -13.90 -18.21
C ARG A 64 -10.88 -12.94 -19.32
N GLY A 65 -10.55 -11.70 -18.97
CA GLY A 65 -9.82 -10.78 -19.84
C GLY A 65 -8.44 -11.34 -20.21
N LYS A 66 -7.88 -10.87 -21.35
CA LYS A 66 -6.58 -11.32 -21.88
C LYS A 66 -5.39 -10.75 -21.07
N MET A 67 -5.34 -10.98 -19.77
CA MET A 67 -4.15 -10.66 -18.96
C MET A 67 -2.99 -11.59 -19.33
N PRO A 68 -1.73 -11.11 -19.27
CA PRO A 68 -0.56 -11.94 -19.56
C PRO A 68 -0.41 -13.02 -18.47
N THR A 69 -0.74 -14.27 -18.82
CA THR A 69 -0.37 -15.41 -17.98
C THR A 69 1.14 -15.59 -18.04
N TRP A 70 1.80 -15.63 -16.87
CA TRP A 70 3.25 -15.88 -16.82
C TRP A 70 3.53 -17.31 -17.31
N LYS A 71 4.08 -17.45 -18.52
CA LYS A 71 4.36 -18.74 -19.17
C LYS A 71 5.81 -19.15 -19.01
N GLN A 72 6.20 -19.47 -17.77
CA GLN A 72 7.49 -20.10 -17.52
C GLN A 72 7.63 -21.44 -18.26
N ARG A 73 8.83 -21.71 -18.78
CA ARG A 73 9.22 -23.00 -19.34
C ARG A 73 9.79 -23.86 -18.23
N LEU A 74 8.89 -24.52 -17.48
CA LEU A 74 9.26 -25.27 -16.28
C LEU A 74 10.17 -26.48 -16.54
N CYS A 75 10.25 -26.96 -17.79
CA CYS A 75 11.29 -27.85 -18.32
C CYS A 75 11.15 -27.92 -19.86
N ARG A 76 11.87 -28.81 -20.55
CA ARG A 76 11.96 -28.81 -22.04
C ARG A 76 10.70 -29.26 -22.79
N ASP A 77 9.68 -29.79 -22.10
CA ASP A 77 8.46 -30.30 -22.72
C ASP A 77 7.42 -29.23 -23.05
N LYS A 78 6.65 -29.48 -24.12
CA LYS A 78 5.86 -28.45 -24.80
C LYS A 78 4.46 -28.29 -24.19
N THR A 79 4.04 -27.04 -24.02
CA THR A 79 2.64 -26.56 -23.87
C THR A 79 1.92 -26.73 -22.52
N SER A 80 2.59 -27.11 -21.44
CA SER A 80 2.02 -27.03 -20.08
C SER A 80 1.87 -25.57 -19.61
N THR A 81 0.77 -24.91 -19.97
CA THR A 81 0.45 -23.56 -19.47
C THR A 81 -0.07 -23.64 -18.03
N PHE A 82 0.85 -23.77 -17.08
CA PHE A 82 0.55 -23.52 -15.67
C PHE A 82 0.11 -22.06 -15.51
N GLN A 83 -1.08 -21.86 -14.92
CA GLN A 83 -1.38 -20.58 -14.28
C GLN A 83 -0.68 -20.56 -12.91
N PRO A 84 0.14 -19.54 -12.61
CA PRO A 84 0.69 -19.33 -11.27
C PRO A 84 -0.40 -19.33 -10.20
N SER A 85 -0.11 -19.73 -8.95
CA SER A 85 -1.16 -19.74 -7.91
C SER A 85 -1.61 -18.32 -7.51
N TRP A 86 -0.79 -17.29 -7.76
CA TRP A 86 -1.19 -15.88 -7.69
C TRP A 86 -2.12 -15.41 -8.83
N CYS A 87 -2.50 -16.29 -9.76
CA CYS A 87 -3.68 -16.09 -10.60
C CYS A 87 -4.99 -16.62 -9.97
N ARG A 88 -4.91 -17.45 -8.90
CA ARG A 88 -6.07 -17.80 -8.06
C ARG A 88 -6.28 -16.80 -6.92
N PHE A 89 -5.20 -16.25 -6.37
CA PHE A 89 -5.23 -15.24 -5.31
C PHE A 89 -4.72 -13.90 -5.87
N GLN A 90 -5.64 -12.94 -6.02
CA GLN A 90 -5.43 -11.69 -6.77
C GLN A 90 -4.14 -10.97 -6.38
N ASN A 91 -3.34 -10.60 -7.40
CA ASN A 91 -2.22 -9.63 -7.40
C ASN A 91 -1.34 -9.66 -6.13
N PRO A 92 -0.07 -10.12 -6.20
CA PRO A 92 0.77 -10.21 -5.02
C PRO A 92 0.76 -8.91 -4.21
N PHE A 93 0.86 -7.72 -4.83
CA PHE A 93 0.63 -6.47 -4.11
C PHE A 93 -0.82 -6.04 -4.14
N ALA A 94 -1.34 -5.61 -2.98
CA ALA A 94 -2.58 -4.85 -2.93
C ALA A 94 -2.46 -3.61 -3.84
N SER A 95 -3.19 -3.62 -4.97
CA SER A 95 -3.13 -2.55 -5.99
C SER A 95 -3.66 -1.20 -5.52
N VAL A 96 -4.25 -1.16 -4.33
CA VAL A 96 -4.53 0.05 -3.56
C VAL A 96 -3.27 0.36 -2.73
N PRO A 97 -2.46 1.37 -3.08
CA PRO A 97 -1.47 1.89 -2.15
C PRO A 97 -2.22 2.57 -0.99
N PHE A 98 -1.87 2.20 0.24
CA PHE A 98 -2.28 2.96 1.41
C PHE A 98 -1.53 4.29 1.39
N LEU A 99 -2.24 5.39 1.64
CA LEU A 99 -1.58 6.64 2.01
C LEU A 99 -1.19 6.52 3.47
N PHE A 100 -0.07 7.14 3.86
CA PHE A 100 0.13 7.40 5.29
C PHE A 100 -0.98 8.31 5.84
N SER A 101 -1.69 9.08 4.99
CA SER A 101 -2.74 10.03 5.41
C SER A 101 -4.07 9.37 5.75
N ASP A 102 -4.18 8.04 5.68
CA ASP A 102 -5.43 7.29 5.94
C ASP A 102 -5.76 7.20 7.44
N GLY A 103 -5.93 8.37 8.07
CA GLY A 103 -6.46 8.62 9.42
C GLY A 103 -5.67 8.11 10.62
N ARG A 104 -4.79 7.12 10.44
CA ARG A 104 -4.33 6.22 11.51
C ARG A 104 -2.84 5.89 11.49
N PHE A 105 -2.07 6.40 10.52
CA PHE A 105 -0.61 6.45 10.65
C PHE A 105 -0.28 7.53 11.70
N PRO A 106 0.81 7.39 12.49
CA PRO A 106 1.09 8.29 13.60
C PRO A 106 0.94 9.77 13.25
N GLN A 107 0.27 10.53 14.13
CA GLN A 107 0.39 11.98 14.11
C GLN A 107 1.83 12.33 14.47
N LEU A 108 2.60 12.66 13.45
CA LEU A 108 3.99 13.09 13.60
C LEU A 108 4.04 14.45 14.29
N PRO A 109 5.12 14.76 15.04
CA PRO A 109 5.29 16.08 15.62
C PRO A 109 5.16 17.15 14.53
N SER A 110 4.47 18.24 14.86
CA SER A 110 4.16 19.33 13.93
C SER A 110 5.43 20.09 13.54
N ALA A 111 6.15 19.57 12.54
CA ALA A 111 7.30 20.23 11.94
C ALA A 111 6.84 21.46 11.14
N GLU A 112 6.85 22.61 11.82
CA GLU A 112 6.15 23.87 11.47
C GLU A 112 6.54 24.52 10.12
N SER A 113 7.50 23.93 9.39
CA SER A 113 8.19 24.53 8.24
C SER A 113 8.51 23.56 7.08
N GLY A 114 7.96 22.33 7.08
CA GLY A 114 8.48 21.23 6.26
C GLY A 114 8.11 21.15 4.76
N ILE A 115 7.06 21.83 4.26
CA ILE A 115 6.66 21.74 2.84
C ILE A 115 7.48 22.70 1.99
N VAL A 116 8.18 22.17 0.98
CA VAL A 116 8.86 22.97 -0.06
C VAL A 116 8.35 22.59 -1.44
N CYS A 117 8.06 23.62 -2.24
CA CYS A 117 7.70 23.50 -3.64
C CYS A 117 8.87 23.98 -4.52
N GLU A 118 9.30 23.11 -5.43
CA GLU A 118 10.22 23.46 -6.52
C GLU A 118 9.45 24.28 -7.56
N THR A 119 9.89 25.52 -7.77
CA THR A 119 9.24 26.42 -8.73
C THR A 119 9.87 26.28 -10.12
N SER A 120 9.15 26.71 -11.16
CA SER A 120 9.71 26.78 -12.52
C SER A 120 10.96 27.65 -12.67
N VAL A 121 11.27 28.50 -11.67
CA VAL A 121 12.50 29.31 -11.62
C VAL A 121 13.57 28.54 -10.84
N SER A 122 14.55 28.00 -11.56
CA SER A 122 15.66 27.23 -10.99
C SER A 122 16.35 27.97 -9.84
N GLY A 123 16.52 27.31 -8.70
CA GLY A 123 17.13 27.87 -7.49
C GLY A 123 16.16 28.58 -6.54
N VAL A 124 14.93 28.89 -6.96
CA VAL A 124 13.89 29.44 -6.08
C VAL A 124 13.08 28.32 -5.45
N LEU A 125 13.07 28.28 -4.11
CA LEU A 125 12.20 27.43 -3.32
C LEU A 125 11.10 28.27 -2.68
N SER A 126 9.90 27.72 -2.55
CA SER A 126 8.81 28.40 -1.84
C SER A 126 8.05 27.45 -0.91
N MET A 127 7.70 27.97 0.26
CA MET A 127 6.88 27.26 1.25
C MET A 127 5.40 27.37 0.88
N LEU A 128 4.59 26.39 1.31
CA LEU A 128 3.15 26.35 1.02
C LEU A 128 2.44 27.67 1.40
N ASN A 129 2.82 28.22 2.55
CA ASN A 129 2.27 29.43 3.20
C ASN A 129 2.70 30.76 2.53
N GLY A 130 3.43 30.72 1.41
CA GLY A 130 3.75 31.89 0.60
C GLY A 130 5.14 32.50 0.85
N THR A 131 5.87 32.07 1.88
CA THR A 131 7.27 32.46 2.08
C THR A 131 8.13 31.96 0.92
N ILE A 132 8.73 32.89 0.17
CA ILE A 132 9.69 32.59 -0.90
C ILE A 132 11.10 32.63 -0.29
N ILE A 133 11.89 31.59 -0.51
CA ILE A 133 13.30 31.53 -0.12
C ILE A 133 14.13 31.52 -1.40
N GLY A 134 14.73 32.67 -1.72
CA GLY A 134 15.59 32.86 -2.88
C GLY A 134 16.71 33.86 -2.57
N SER A 135 17.88 33.62 -3.16
CA SER A 135 19.09 34.44 -3.01
C SER A 135 19.27 35.47 -4.14
N GLY A 136 18.29 35.63 -5.02
CA GLY A 136 18.32 36.62 -6.11
C GLY A 136 18.12 38.03 -5.59
N GLY A 137 19.11 38.90 -5.83
CA GLY A 137 19.07 40.32 -5.42
C GLY A 137 18.24 41.23 -6.33
N ASP A 138 17.83 40.74 -7.51
CA ASP A 138 16.97 41.48 -8.44
C ASP A 138 15.50 41.39 -8.02
N GLY A 139 14.83 42.54 -7.89
CA GLY A 139 13.48 42.69 -7.33
C GLY A 139 12.32 42.09 -8.12
N SER A 140 12.57 41.19 -9.06
CA SER A 140 11.54 40.41 -9.75
C SER A 140 11.05 39.28 -8.85
N HIS A 141 9.92 39.47 -8.15
CA HIS A 141 9.28 38.39 -7.40
C HIS A 141 8.95 37.21 -8.35
N PRO A 142 9.43 35.99 -8.09
CA PRO A 142 9.24 34.86 -8.98
C PRO A 142 7.77 34.43 -9.00
N VAL A 143 7.24 34.20 -10.20
CA VAL A 143 5.84 33.82 -10.40
C VAL A 143 5.64 32.37 -9.96
N ILE A 144 5.12 32.20 -8.75
CA ILE A 144 4.68 30.92 -8.19
C ILE A 144 3.63 30.30 -9.12
N SER A 145 3.85 29.06 -9.56
CA SER A 145 2.86 28.32 -10.35
C SER A 145 1.93 27.53 -9.43
N PRO A 146 0.63 27.46 -9.73
CA PRO A 146 -0.25 26.46 -9.11
C PRO A 146 0.26 25.02 -9.32
N ARG A 147 1.02 24.78 -10.40
CA ARG A 147 1.65 23.50 -10.77
C ARG A 147 3.12 23.38 -10.34
N ASP A 148 3.56 24.16 -9.36
CA ASP A 148 4.84 23.90 -8.70
C ASP A 148 4.74 22.55 -7.94
N LYS A 149 5.75 21.69 -8.07
CA LYS A 149 5.75 20.37 -7.41
C LYS A 149 6.33 20.49 -6.00
N CYS A 150 5.63 19.94 -5.02
CA CYS A 150 6.01 20.02 -3.61
C CYS A 150 6.36 18.66 -3.02
N LYS A 151 7.34 18.65 -2.11
CA LYS A 151 7.76 17.49 -1.30
C LYS A 151 7.94 17.85 0.17
N TYR A 152 8.15 16.81 0.99
CA TYR A 152 8.29 16.91 2.44
C TYR A 152 9.23 15.82 2.97
N ILE A 153 8.98 14.56 2.57
CA ILE A 153 9.98 13.49 2.67
C ILE A 153 10.96 13.68 1.52
N THR A 154 12.26 13.62 1.79
CA THR A 154 13.32 13.58 0.78
C THR A 154 14.12 12.29 0.80
N LYS A 155 14.00 11.44 1.85
CA LYS A 155 14.49 10.05 1.85
C LYS A 155 13.62 9.13 2.70
N ILE A 156 13.58 7.86 2.33
CA ILE A 156 13.08 6.74 3.14
C ILE A 156 14.21 5.73 3.35
N ASN A 157 14.23 5.09 4.51
CA ASN A 157 14.92 3.82 4.75
C ASN A 157 14.06 2.93 5.68
N THR A 158 14.33 1.62 5.78
CA THR A 158 13.50 0.67 6.54
C THR A 158 14.35 -0.25 7.42
N LEU A 159 13.99 -0.37 8.70
CA LEU A 159 14.77 -1.09 9.72
C LEU A 159 13.91 -2.06 10.53
N GLU A 160 14.45 -3.24 10.84
CA GLU A 160 13.85 -4.22 11.73
C GLU A 160 14.88 -4.77 12.71
N PHE A 161 14.49 -4.84 13.97
CA PHE A 161 15.34 -5.19 15.10
C PHE A 161 14.99 -6.60 15.59
N ASP A 162 15.97 -7.50 15.62
CA ASP A 162 15.75 -8.89 16.04
C ASP A 162 15.52 -8.98 17.55
N ARG A 163 14.35 -9.50 17.95
CA ARG A 163 14.04 -9.94 19.33
C ARG A 163 14.30 -8.90 20.44
N LEU A 164 13.68 -7.73 20.34
CA LEU A 164 13.49 -6.86 21.50
C LEU A 164 12.46 -7.49 22.48
N PRO A 165 12.57 -7.28 23.80
CA PRO A 165 11.70 -7.94 24.80
C PRO A 165 10.23 -7.54 24.73
N GLU A 166 9.91 -6.37 24.15
CA GLU A 166 8.54 -5.93 23.85
C GLU A 166 7.99 -6.47 22.51
N GLY A 167 8.68 -7.44 21.89
CA GLY A 167 8.39 -7.93 20.54
C GLY A 167 9.17 -7.18 19.45
N GLU A 168 9.02 -7.63 18.20
CA GLU A 168 9.73 -7.06 17.04
C GLU A 168 9.24 -5.61 16.78
N ASN A 169 10.07 -4.61 17.12
CA ASN A 169 9.85 -3.22 16.69
C ASN A 169 10.42 -3.03 15.28
N ARG A 170 9.64 -2.38 14.40
CA ARG A 170 9.97 -2.13 12.99
C ARG A 170 9.85 -0.63 12.74
N TYR A 171 10.81 -0.04 12.05
CA TYR A 171 10.90 1.40 11.88
C TYR A 171 11.08 1.79 10.43
N VAL A 172 10.29 2.76 9.97
CA VAL A 172 10.56 3.50 8.73
C VAL A 172 11.27 4.79 9.13
N VAL A 173 12.43 5.06 8.53
CA VAL A 173 13.22 6.27 8.78
C VAL A 173 12.95 7.25 7.64
N PHE A 174 12.55 8.47 7.98
CA PHE A 174 12.27 9.55 7.04
C PHE A 174 13.31 10.66 7.18
N GLY A 175 13.97 11.02 6.09
CA GLY A 175 14.73 12.27 5.97
C GLY A 175 13.82 13.35 5.41
N LEU A 176 13.80 14.53 6.04
CA LEU A 176 12.84 15.61 5.75
C LEU A 176 13.49 16.83 5.08
N VAL A 177 12.68 17.64 4.40
CA VAL A 177 13.14 18.91 3.80
C VAL A 177 13.61 19.92 4.86
N SER A 178 13.09 19.84 6.08
CA SER A 178 13.50 20.62 7.26
C SER A 178 14.85 20.19 7.87
N GLY A 179 15.54 19.21 7.27
CA GLY A 179 16.75 18.61 7.83
C GLY A 179 16.48 17.64 9.00
N GLU A 180 15.22 17.50 9.41
CA GLU A 180 14.80 16.57 10.46
C GLU A 180 14.86 15.12 9.98
N ILE A 181 15.13 14.22 10.93
CA ILE A 181 15.16 12.78 10.71
C ILE A 181 14.15 12.17 11.66
N VAL A 182 13.21 11.38 11.14
CA VAL A 182 12.05 10.90 11.91
C VAL A 182 11.89 9.40 11.76
N LEU A 183 11.85 8.69 12.89
CA LEU A 183 11.49 7.28 12.96
C LEU A 183 9.98 7.15 13.12
N VAL A 184 9.34 6.31 12.31
CA VAL A 184 7.98 5.82 12.57
C VAL A 184 8.06 4.35 12.97
N ASN A 185 7.63 4.02 14.20
CA ASN A 185 7.39 2.64 14.60
C ASN A 185 6.15 2.14 13.88
N PHE A 186 6.39 1.28 12.90
CA PHE A 186 5.42 0.79 11.93
C PHE A 186 4.33 -0.08 12.57
N ASN A 187 4.63 -0.72 13.71
CA ASN A 187 3.72 -1.62 14.42
C ASN A 187 2.92 -0.93 15.54
N LYS A 188 3.50 0.09 16.18
CA LYS A 188 2.91 0.77 17.36
C LYS A 188 2.16 2.07 17.02
N ASP A 189 2.03 2.40 15.73
CA ASP A 189 1.48 3.67 15.22
C ASP A 189 2.06 4.91 15.98
N LYS A 190 3.38 4.94 16.21
CA LYS A 190 4.11 6.03 16.92
C LYS A 190 5.24 6.62 16.07
N ALA A 191 5.53 7.90 16.24
CA ALA A 191 6.64 8.60 15.58
C ALA A 191 7.56 9.33 16.56
N PHE A 192 8.84 9.44 16.21
CA PHE A 192 9.91 9.96 17.06
C PHE A 192 10.92 10.78 16.24
N LEU A 193 11.34 11.94 16.75
CA LEU A 193 12.38 12.75 16.11
C LEU A 193 13.76 12.18 16.49
N ALA A 194 14.47 11.61 15.52
CA ALA A 194 15.82 11.04 15.71
C ALA A 194 16.89 12.11 15.92
N GLY A 195 16.65 13.31 15.38
CA GLY A 195 17.61 14.40 15.33
C GLY A 195 17.35 15.31 14.13
N LYS A 196 18.29 16.22 13.89
CA LYS A 196 18.30 17.12 12.72
C LYS A 196 19.72 17.16 12.15
N THR A 197 19.85 17.36 10.85
CA THR A 197 21.14 17.65 10.20
C THR A 197 21.85 18.81 10.91
N SER A 198 23.18 18.75 10.96
CA SER A 198 24.01 19.70 11.72
C SER A 198 23.87 21.16 11.25
N ASP A 199 23.49 21.37 9.99
CA ASP A 199 23.17 22.66 9.36
C ASP A 199 21.66 23.01 9.35
N ARG A 200 20.80 22.05 9.73
CA ARG A 200 19.33 22.08 9.60
C ARG A 200 18.83 22.29 8.16
N SER A 201 19.62 21.95 7.15
CA SER A 201 19.17 21.96 5.76
C SER A 201 18.69 20.57 5.31
N THR A 202 17.89 20.57 4.24
CA THR A 202 17.25 19.42 3.61
C THR A 202 18.13 18.18 3.52
N VAL A 203 17.63 17.03 3.98
CA VAL A 203 18.34 15.75 3.82
C VAL A 203 18.42 15.38 2.34
N GLN A 204 19.61 15.49 1.72
CA GLN A 204 19.82 15.17 0.31
C GLN A 204 20.17 13.69 0.09
N PHE A 205 20.86 13.06 1.04
CA PHE A 205 21.13 11.63 1.08
C PHE A 205 20.96 11.10 2.50
N MET A 206 20.55 9.83 2.62
CA MET A 206 20.39 9.12 3.88
C MET A 206 20.66 7.64 3.67
N ASP A 207 21.28 7.03 4.66
CA ASP A 207 21.23 5.59 4.86
C ASP A 207 21.04 5.29 6.36
N ALA A 208 20.52 4.12 6.68
CA ALA A 208 20.28 3.69 8.04
C ALA A 208 20.48 2.18 8.17
N ILE A 209 20.94 1.71 9.33
CA ILE A 209 21.14 0.28 9.58
C ILE A 209 20.84 -0.08 11.05
N ALA A 210 20.32 -1.28 11.26
CA ALA A 210 20.21 -1.91 12.57
C ALA A 210 21.43 -2.81 12.80
N HIS A 211 22.12 -2.61 13.93
CA HIS A 211 23.35 -3.32 14.29
C HIS A 211 23.22 -3.97 15.68
N ASN A 212 23.81 -5.16 15.85
CA ASN A 212 23.77 -5.97 17.08
C ASN A 212 22.36 -6.22 17.66
N GLY A 213 21.31 -6.16 16.84
CA GLY A 213 19.92 -6.41 17.23
C GLY A 213 19.21 -5.23 17.93
N SER A 214 19.94 -4.32 18.58
CA SER A 214 19.38 -3.20 19.35
C SER A 214 19.77 -1.81 18.86
N ASN A 215 20.95 -1.63 18.23
CA ASN A 215 21.49 -0.31 17.93
C ASN A 215 21.01 0.18 16.56
N ILE A 216 20.49 1.40 16.50
CA ILE A 216 20.25 2.12 15.24
C ILE A 216 21.47 2.99 14.90
N LEU A 217 21.89 2.97 13.65
CA LEU A 217 22.81 3.95 13.07
C LEU A 217 22.12 4.63 11.89
N ILE A 218 22.17 5.97 11.85
CA ILE A 218 21.64 6.78 10.73
C ILE A 218 22.72 7.74 10.27
N ALA A 219 22.97 7.82 8.97
CA ALA A 219 23.89 8.78 8.38
C ALA A 219 23.17 9.57 7.28
N THR A 220 23.45 10.87 7.23
CA THR A 220 22.82 11.81 6.29
C THR A 220 23.86 12.73 5.67
N ILE A 221 23.55 13.20 4.46
CA ILE A 221 24.20 14.36 3.83
C ILE A 221 23.08 15.39 3.61
N SER A 222 23.28 16.60 4.09
CA SER A 222 22.35 17.72 3.88
C SER A 222 22.57 18.42 2.54
N LYS A 223 21.69 19.36 2.17
CA LYS A 223 21.79 20.17 0.94
C LYS A 223 23.01 21.11 0.94
N GLU A 224 23.40 21.66 2.08
CA GLU A 224 24.67 22.40 2.21
C GLU A 224 25.87 21.45 2.38
N ASN A 225 25.68 20.15 2.08
CA ASN A 225 26.69 19.09 2.03
C ASN A 225 27.30 18.74 3.41
N ALA A 226 26.56 18.96 4.51
CA ALA A 226 27.00 18.59 5.85
C ALA A 226 26.68 17.11 6.13
N VAL A 227 27.72 16.31 6.42
CA VAL A 227 27.55 14.92 6.87
C VAL A 227 27.14 14.93 8.34
N SER A 228 26.05 14.22 8.69
CA SER A 228 25.59 14.06 10.07
C SER A 228 25.30 12.59 10.38
N LEU A 229 25.90 12.07 11.46
CA LEU A 229 25.79 10.69 11.94
C LEU A 229 25.02 10.67 13.27
N PHE A 230 24.18 9.66 13.48
CA PHE A 230 23.36 9.47 14.68
C PHE A 230 23.42 8.01 15.12
N THR A 231 23.44 7.76 16.43
CA THR A 231 23.35 6.43 17.03
C THR A 231 22.31 6.41 18.15
N GLY A 232 21.65 5.28 18.38
CA GLY A 232 20.78 5.10 19.53
C GLY A 232 20.51 3.63 19.83
N GLU A 233 19.97 3.34 21.00
CA GLU A 233 19.60 1.97 21.39
C GLU A 233 18.07 1.85 21.50
N MET A 234 17.50 0.89 20.76
CA MET A 234 16.06 0.70 20.59
C MET A 234 15.42 -0.20 21.66
N THR A 235 16.14 -0.46 22.76
CA THR A 235 15.66 -1.24 23.94
C THR A 235 14.82 -0.40 24.91
N GLY A 236 14.85 0.93 24.79
CA GLY A 236 14.03 1.86 25.57
C GLY A 236 13.18 2.78 24.69
N SER A 237 12.88 3.99 25.19
CA SER A 237 12.23 5.03 24.37
C SER A 237 13.20 5.52 23.28
N PRO A 238 12.76 5.72 22.02
CA PRO A 238 13.62 6.23 20.93
C PRO A 238 14.19 7.65 21.12
N ASP A 239 13.88 8.33 22.22
CA ASP A 239 14.54 9.56 22.67
C ASP A 239 16.05 9.36 22.99
N SER A 240 16.53 8.12 22.94
CA SER A 240 17.93 7.71 23.13
C SER A 240 18.86 8.00 21.93
N ILE A 241 18.33 8.52 20.81
CA ILE A 241 19.13 8.76 19.60
C ILE A 241 19.96 10.05 19.76
N ASN A 242 21.27 9.87 19.78
CA ASN A 242 22.27 10.92 19.95
C ASN A 242 22.96 11.25 18.61
N ALA A 243 23.22 12.54 18.37
CA ALA A 243 24.06 12.97 17.26
C ALA A 243 25.55 12.70 17.58
N CYS A 244 26.23 11.99 16.68
CA CYS A 244 27.64 11.68 16.80
C CYS A 244 28.52 12.79 16.20
N PRO A 245 29.71 13.07 16.76
CA PRO A 245 30.61 14.10 16.24
C PRO A 245 31.27 13.66 14.93
N TYR A 246 30.62 13.94 13.79
CA TYR A 246 31.22 13.77 12.48
C TYR A 246 32.16 14.96 12.17
N ARG A 247 33.45 14.69 11.93
CA ARG A 247 34.41 15.72 11.53
C ARG A 247 34.09 16.17 10.10
N GLN A 248 33.76 17.44 9.90
CA GLN A 248 33.65 18.02 8.56
C GLN A 248 34.98 17.86 7.81
N GLU A 249 34.91 17.31 6.60
CA GLU A 249 36.03 17.26 5.66
C GLU A 249 36.36 18.68 5.15
N PRO A 250 37.53 18.91 4.54
CA PRO A 250 37.87 20.21 3.97
C PRO A 250 36.85 20.68 2.93
N SER A 251 36.61 21.99 2.84
CA SER A 251 35.60 22.61 1.96
C SER A 251 35.78 22.38 0.45
N HIS A 252 36.88 21.76 0.02
CA HIS A 252 37.08 21.29 -1.35
C HIS A 252 36.54 19.87 -1.61
N MET A 253 36.14 19.13 -0.57
CA MET A 253 35.51 17.80 -0.67
C MET A 253 34.00 17.92 -0.45
N GLN A 254 33.23 17.74 -1.52
CA GLN A 254 31.78 17.75 -1.46
C GLN A 254 31.25 16.32 -1.32
N PRO A 255 30.61 15.92 -0.20
CA PRO A 255 29.93 14.62 -0.11
C PRO A 255 28.72 14.55 -1.05
N LEU A 256 28.55 13.39 -1.71
CA LEU A 256 27.59 13.14 -2.79
C LEU A 256 26.77 11.86 -2.63
N ASP A 257 27.19 10.88 -1.82
CA ASP A 257 26.32 9.80 -1.34
C ASP A 257 26.89 9.19 -0.04
N VAL A 258 26.02 8.58 0.75
CA VAL A 258 26.38 7.94 2.03
C VAL A 258 25.74 6.56 2.14
N ARG A 259 26.52 5.56 2.56
CA ARG A 259 26.07 4.18 2.74
C ARG A 259 26.67 3.55 3.99
N PHE A 260 25.87 2.79 4.71
CA PHE A 260 26.37 1.81 5.68
C PHE A 260 26.69 0.49 4.99
N THR A 261 27.59 -0.27 5.60
CA THR A 261 27.81 -1.67 5.26
C THR A 261 28.35 -2.43 6.46
N VAL A 262 28.12 -3.74 6.52
CA VAL A 262 28.63 -4.62 7.57
C VAL A 262 29.59 -5.62 6.96
N TYR A 263 30.81 -5.68 7.50
CA TYR A 263 31.83 -6.64 7.06
C TYR A 263 32.53 -7.24 8.27
N MET A 264 32.55 -8.58 8.34
CA MET A 264 33.09 -9.36 9.48
C MET A 264 32.56 -8.87 10.86
N GLY A 265 31.26 -8.56 10.93
CA GLY A 265 30.61 -8.08 12.15
C GLY A 265 30.85 -6.61 12.50
N LYS A 266 31.73 -5.90 11.78
CA LYS A 266 31.99 -4.46 11.97
C LYS A 266 31.15 -3.60 11.02
N VAL A 267 30.69 -2.44 11.48
CA VAL A 267 29.98 -1.45 10.64
C VAL A 267 30.99 -0.47 10.04
N TYR A 268 30.88 -0.22 8.74
CA TYR A 268 31.62 0.82 8.04
C TYR A 268 30.67 1.86 7.45
N LEU A 269 31.03 3.13 7.62
CA LEU A 269 30.35 4.27 7.02
C LEU A 269 31.12 4.71 5.77
N GLY A 270 30.59 4.33 4.61
CA GLY A 270 31.08 4.76 3.30
C GLY A 270 30.49 6.10 2.91
N VAL A 271 31.35 7.11 2.72
CA VAL A 271 30.95 8.42 2.18
C VAL A 271 31.67 8.66 0.86
N LEU A 272 30.91 8.90 -0.20
CA LEU A 272 31.40 9.30 -1.52
C LEU A 272 31.53 10.81 -1.55
N TYR A 273 32.72 11.32 -1.84
CA TYR A 273 33.03 12.73 -2.05
C TYR A 273 33.40 13.00 -3.51
N TYR A 274 33.28 14.25 -3.94
CA TYR A 274 34.01 14.81 -5.07
C TYR A 274 35.03 15.83 -4.56
N ASN A 275 36.31 15.66 -4.90
CA ASN A 275 37.34 16.64 -4.62
C ASN A 275 37.45 17.61 -5.81
N HIS A 276 37.07 18.87 -5.59
CA HIS A 276 37.15 19.94 -6.59
C HIS A 276 38.59 20.32 -6.98
N GLN A 277 39.59 20.06 -6.13
CA GLN A 277 41.00 20.31 -6.45
C GLN A 277 41.56 19.24 -7.39
N ASP A 278 41.44 17.96 -7.02
CA ASP A 278 41.95 16.83 -7.82
C ASP A 278 41.06 16.48 -9.02
N ARG A 279 39.83 17.01 -9.06
CA ARG A 279 38.74 16.65 -10.00
C ARG A 279 38.40 15.16 -10.01
N LYS A 280 38.64 14.46 -8.90
CA LYS A 280 38.37 13.03 -8.71
C LYS A 280 37.29 12.82 -7.65
N PHE A 281 36.57 11.71 -7.77
CA PHE A 281 35.71 11.22 -6.69
C PHE A 281 36.55 10.43 -5.68
N ARG A 282 36.14 10.44 -4.40
CA ARG A 282 36.77 9.68 -3.32
C ARG A 282 35.71 9.00 -2.47
N LEU A 283 35.68 7.66 -2.46
CA LEU A 283 34.84 6.92 -1.53
C LEU A 283 35.69 6.47 -0.33
N ARG A 284 35.41 7.04 0.85
CA ARG A 284 36.07 6.69 2.11
C ARG A 284 35.11 5.88 2.98
N PHE A 285 35.50 4.66 3.33
CA PHE A 285 34.83 3.86 4.35
C PHE A 285 35.56 4.01 5.67
N ASN A 286 34.89 4.56 6.67
CA ASN A 286 35.42 4.69 8.02
C ASN A 286 34.81 3.58 8.90
N LEU A 287 35.62 2.87 9.68
CA LEU A 287 35.11 1.97 10.70
C LEU A 287 34.39 2.77 11.79
N LEU A 288 33.19 2.33 12.18
CA LEU A 288 32.45 2.86 13.33
C LEU A 288 32.52 1.91 14.53
N ASP A 289 32.66 2.50 15.72
CA ASP A 289 32.41 1.84 17.01
C ASP A 289 31.45 2.71 17.83
N GLY A 290 30.15 2.41 17.75
CA GLY A 290 29.09 3.29 18.26
C GLY A 290 29.09 4.66 17.55
N CYS A 291 29.35 5.72 18.30
CA CYS A 291 29.55 7.08 17.75
C CYS A 291 31.00 7.36 17.30
N GLU A 292 31.98 6.55 17.68
CA GLU A 292 33.38 6.83 17.39
C GLU A 292 33.75 6.41 15.97
N ILE A 293 34.31 7.36 15.22
CA ILE A 293 34.79 7.16 13.85
C ILE A 293 36.29 6.86 13.92
N SER A 294 36.70 5.65 13.55
CA SER A 294 38.10 5.24 13.65
C SER A 294 38.98 5.97 12.63
N SER A 295 39.64 7.03 13.08
CA SER A 295 40.55 7.85 12.26
C SER A 295 41.76 7.09 11.70
N THR A 296 42.10 5.93 12.25
CA THR A 296 43.21 5.07 11.83
C THR A 296 42.78 3.86 10.99
N GLN A 297 41.49 3.48 11.00
CA GLN A 297 40.95 2.35 10.25
C GLN A 297 39.91 2.83 9.23
N PHE A 298 40.43 3.40 8.14
CA PHE A 298 39.66 3.76 6.95
C PHE A 298 40.19 3.05 5.70
N LEU A 299 39.30 2.82 4.73
CA LEU A 299 39.62 2.35 3.38
C LEU A 299 39.24 3.45 2.38
N GLN A 300 40.08 3.73 1.38
CA GLN A 300 39.79 4.80 0.40
C GLN A 300 39.92 4.32 -1.05
N PHE A 301 38.90 4.64 -1.84
CA PHE A 301 38.88 4.47 -3.30
C PHE A 301 38.97 5.85 -3.95
N ASP A 302 40.07 6.13 -4.64
CA ASP A 302 40.20 7.30 -5.53
C ASP A 302 39.61 6.89 -6.90
N ILE A 303 38.46 7.46 -7.26
CA ILE A 303 37.65 7.05 -8.40
C ILE A 303 37.76 8.13 -9.49
N LEU A 304 38.32 7.75 -10.63
CA LEU A 304 38.43 8.62 -11.81
C LEU A 304 37.16 8.49 -12.66
N ALA A 305 36.32 9.52 -12.64
CA ALA A 305 35.11 9.62 -13.46
C ALA A 305 34.87 11.10 -13.80
N PRO A 306 34.28 11.44 -14.96
CA PRO A 306 33.87 12.81 -15.23
C PRO A 306 32.73 13.22 -14.29
N PHE A 307 32.69 14.49 -13.85
CA PHE A 307 31.70 14.97 -12.88
C PHE A 307 30.24 14.76 -13.34
N THR A 308 29.99 14.87 -14.65
CA THR A 308 28.69 14.65 -15.31
C THR A 308 28.26 13.17 -15.42
N SER A 309 29.05 12.23 -14.88
CA SER A 309 28.82 10.79 -15.02
C SER A 309 27.64 10.23 -14.22
N ASN A 310 27.07 11.02 -13.30
CA ASN A 310 26.12 10.58 -12.26
C ASN A 310 26.63 9.36 -11.49
N LEU A 311 27.90 9.41 -11.04
CA LEU A 311 28.52 8.34 -10.26
C LEU A 311 27.71 8.02 -9.00
N SER A 312 27.25 6.79 -8.90
CA SER A 312 26.61 6.21 -7.72
C SER A 312 27.33 4.93 -7.30
N PHE A 313 27.25 4.59 -6.02
CA PHE A 313 27.80 3.34 -5.49
C PHE A 313 26.77 2.59 -4.64
N ARG A 314 26.82 1.26 -4.67
CA ARG A 314 25.98 0.38 -3.84
C ARG A 314 26.82 -0.73 -3.23
N PRO A 315 26.99 -0.80 -1.90
CA PRO A 315 27.52 -1.99 -1.25
C PRO A 315 26.49 -3.12 -1.31
N PHE A 316 26.95 -4.34 -1.56
CA PHE A 316 26.14 -5.55 -1.42
C PHE A 316 27.00 -6.72 -0.92
N SER A 317 26.46 -7.54 -0.03
CA SER A 317 27.11 -8.77 0.40
C SER A 317 26.80 -9.91 -0.57
N GLN A 318 27.75 -10.83 -0.72
CA GLN A 318 27.50 -12.18 -1.22
C GLN A 318 28.07 -13.17 -0.20
N SER A 319 27.32 -14.24 0.10
CA SER A 319 27.78 -15.32 0.98
C SER A 319 27.96 -16.64 0.25
N GLY A 320 28.78 -17.51 0.84
CA GLY A 320 28.88 -18.90 0.42
C GLY A 320 29.41 -19.83 1.51
N LEU A 321 28.99 -21.08 1.34
CA LEU A 321 29.26 -22.24 2.18
C LEU A 321 30.17 -23.21 1.41
N PHE A 322 31.13 -23.79 2.12
CA PHE A 322 31.82 -25.02 1.72
C PHE A 322 31.20 -26.19 2.52
N GLY A 323 30.15 -26.81 1.98
CA GLY A 323 29.39 -27.86 2.66
C GLY A 323 28.05 -28.14 2.01
N ASN A 324 27.32 -29.13 2.54
CA ASN A 324 26.07 -29.62 1.97
C ASN A 324 25.00 -28.53 1.88
N THR A 325 24.29 -28.52 0.75
CA THR A 325 24.22 -27.35 -0.14
C THR A 325 23.35 -26.19 0.32
N PHE A 326 22.65 -26.32 1.45
CA PHE A 326 21.65 -25.34 1.93
C PHE A 326 21.80 -24.95 3.41
N THR A 327 22.64 -25.65 4.17
CA THR A 327 22.72 -25.45 5.63
C THR A 327 23.34 -24.10 5.99
N THR A 328 22.52 -23.16 6.48
CA THR A 328 22.95 -21.78 6.77
C THR A 328 23.91 -21.67 7.97
N ALA A 329 24.05 -22.75 8.76
CA ALA A 329 24.75 -22.77 10.04
C ALA A 329 26.25 -23.12 9.96
N SER A 330 26.75 -23.69 8.85
CA SER A 330 28.19 -23.91 8.66
C SER A 330 28.89 -22.60 8.23
N ALA A 331 30.22 -22.55 8.35
CA ALA A 331 30.99 -21.30 8.29
C ALA A 331 30.87 -20.56 6.94
N GLN A 332 29.91 -19.64 6.84
CA GLN A 332 29.72 -18.80 5.68
C GLN A 332 30.92 -17.86 5.50
N LYS A 333 31.66 -18.04 4.40
CA LYS A 333 32.52 -16.96 3.91
C LYS A 333 31.62 -15.88 3.32
N PHE A 334 31.76 -14.66 3.83
CA PHE A 334 31.13 -13.48 3.26
C PHE A 334 32.18 -12.68 2.50
N ARG A 335 31.76 -12.06 1.40
CA ARG A 335 32.47 -10.92 0.81
C ARG A 335 31.52 -9.74 0.66
N LEU A 336 32.07 -8.56 0.79
CA LEU A 336 31.40 -7.31 0.48
C LEU A 336 31.89 -6.86 -0.89
N LEU A 337 30.95 -6.64 -1.81
CA LEU A 337 31.19 -6.15 -3.16
C LEU A 337 30.64 -4.73 -3.27
N LEU A 338 31.34 -3.87 -4.02
CA LEU A 338 30.90 -2.51 -4.29
C LEU A 338 30.57 -2.39 -5.77
N GLN A 339 29.29 -2.17 -6.10
CA GLN A 339 28.85 -1.80 -7.44
C GLN A 339 29.05 -0.28 -7.62
N PHE A 340 29.87 0.13 -8.59
CA PHE A 340 29.94 1.51 -9.07
C PHE A 340 29.17 1.64 -10.39
N THR A 341 28.44 2.73 -10.56
CA THR A 341 27.62 2.96 -11.76
C THR A 341 27.74 4.39 -12.25
N THR A 342 28.00 4.54 -13.54
CA THR A 342 27.88 5.80 -14.29
C THR A 342 26.93 5.61 -15.46
N LYS A 343 26.60 6.70 -16.17
CA LYS A 343 25.86 6.69 -17.45
C LYS A 343 26.39 5.72 -18.53
N LYS A 344 27.65 5.25 -18.43
CA LYS A 344 28.29 4.36 -19.42
C LYS A 344 28.90 3.07 -18.87
N HIS A 345 29.32 3.01 -17.60
CA HIS A 345 30.00 1.83 -17.03
C HIS A 345 29.31 1.34 -15.76
N VAL A 346 29.15 0.02 -15.63
CA VAL A 346 29.01 -0.66 -14.34
C VAL A 346 30.29 -1.41 -14.02
N LYS A 347 30.90 -1.04 -12.89
CA LYS A 347 32.04 -1.76 -12.31
C LYS A 347 31.64 -2.40 -11.01
N ILE A 348 32.26 -3.53 -10.69
CA ILE A 348 32.15 -4.17 -9.37
C ILE A 348 33.56 -4.43 -8.88
N VAL A 349 33.81 -4.22 -7.60
CA VAL A 349 35.10 -4.50 -6.93
C VAL A 349 34.87 -5.17 -5.57
N GLU A 350 35.89 -5.84 -5.03
CA GLU A 350 35.80 -6.51 -3.71
C GLU A 350 36.35 -5.59 -2.61
N PHE A 351 35.57 -5.39 -1.55
CA PHE A 351 36.00 -4.64 -0.38
C PHE A 351 36.94 -5.51 0.46
N LEU A 352 38.24 -5.24 0.34
CA LEU A 352 39.31 -5.96 1.03
C LEU A 352 39.96 -5.05 2.08
N PRO A 353 39.47 -5.01 3.34
CA PRO A 353 40.10 -4.25 4.40
C PRO A 353 41.34 -5.00 4.90
N GLN A 354 42.47 -4.74 4.25
CA GLN A 354 43.78 -5.17 4.73
C GLN A 354 44.25 -4.26 5.88
N ASN A 355 45.26 -4.71 6.63
CA ASN A 355 45.84 -3.89 7.69
C ASN A 355 46.60 -2.70 7.07
N SER A 356 46.29 -1.48 7.52
CA SER A 356 46.79 -0.15 7.08
C SER A 356 46.11 0.47 5.84
N SER A 357 46.34 1.77 5.66
CA SER A 357 45.59 2.68 4.78
C SER A 357 45.90 2.50 3.29
N ILE A 358 45.34 1.46 2.67
CA ILE A 358 45.45 1.24 1.22
C ILE A 358 44.54 2.21 0.45
N TYR A 359 45.12 2.84 -0.58
CA TYR A 359 44.42 3.62 -1.59
C TYR A 359 44.21 2.76 -2.82
N TYR A 360 42.95 2.49 -3.16
CA TYR A 360 42.57 1.78 -4.37
C TYR A 360 42.19 2.78 -5.48
N HIS A 361 42.57 2.50 -6.73
CA HIS A 361 42.18 3.33 -7.87
C HIS A 361 41.09 2.64 -8.70
N VAL A 362 39.99 3.34 -9.01
CA VAL A 362 38.92 2.83 -9.87
C VAL A 362 38.72 3.80 -11.03
N ASP A 363 39.14 3.41 -12.23
CA ASP A 363 38.99 4.25 -13.41
C ASP A 363 37.66 3.93 -14.13
N MET A 364 36.64 4.75 -13.96
CA MET A 364 35.33 4.58 -14.61
C MET A 364 35.32 5.01 -16.10
N THR A 365 36.47 5.33 -16.68
CA THR A 365 36.63 5.67 -18.12
C THR A 365 37.32 4.56 -18.93
N GLN A 366 37.99 3.61 -18.27
CA GLN A 366 38.69 2.49 -18.92
C GLN A 366 37.93 1.17 -18.74
N VAL A 367 38.15 0.23 -19.68
CA VAL A 367 37.65 -1.15 -19.56
C VAL A 367 38.74 -2.03 -18.96
N ASP A 368 38.40 -2.76 -17.90
CA ASP A 368 39.33 -3.55 -17.09
C ASP A 368 38.66 -4.83 -16.52
N SER A 369 39.41 -5.57 -15.70
CA SER A 369 38.95 -6.74 -14.95
C SER A 369 37.74 -6.46 -14.04
N SER A 370 37.56 -5.23 -13.56
CA SER A 370 36.44 -4.83 -12.69
C SER A 370 35.18 -4.40 -13.45
N SER A 371 35.21 -4.40 -14.80
CA SER A 371 34.14 -3.92 -15.67
C SER A 371 33.12 -5.02 -15.99
N PHE A 372 31.88 -4.88 -15.52
CA PHE A 372 30.82 -5.87 -15.68
C PHE A 372 29.84 -5.55 -16.82
N TYR A 373 29.64 -4.26 -17.13
CA TYR A 373 28.92 -3.82 -18.32
C TYR A 373 29.42 -2.46 -18.76
N VAL A 374 29.42 -2.25 -20.08
CA VAL A 374 29.66 -0.95 -20.72
C VAL A 374 28.54 -0.75 -21.73
N ALA A 375 27.88 0.39 -21.64
CA ALA A 375 26.83 0.76 -22.59
C ALA A 375 27.43 1.12 -23.94
N ALA A 376 26.77 0.72 -25.04
CA ALA A 376 27.14 1.13 -26.40
C ALA A 376 27.13 2.67 -26.55
N GLU A 377 27.69 3.22 -27.64
CA GLU A 377 27.80 4.67 -27.83
C GLU A 377 26.44 5.39 -27.78
N ASP A 378 25.37 4.75 -28.28
CA ASP A 378 23.99 5.23 -28.27
C ASP A 378 23.20 4.89 -26.98
N GLU A 379 23.71 3.98 -26.15
CA GLU A 379 23.05 3.51 -24.92
C GLU A 379 23.42 4.38 -23.69
N GLU A 380 22.44 4.73 -22.86
CA GLU A 380 22.66 5.37 -21.55
C GLU A 380 22.15 4.48 -20.42
N ILE A 381 22.97 4.29 -19.38
CA ILE A 381 22.59 3.62 -18.13
C ILE A 381 21.81 4.61 -17.26
N THR A 382 20.48 4.46 -17.22
CA THR A 382 19.60 5.25 -16.36
C THR A 382 19.42 4.65 -14.97
N GLY A 383 19.83 3.40 -14.75
CA GLY A 383 19.97 2.82 -13.42
C GLY A 383 20.56 1.41 -13.46
N ALA A 384 21.20 0.98 -12.37
CA ALA A 384 21.72 -0.37 -12.24
C ALA A 384 21.59 -0.90 -10.81
N THR A 385 21.31 -2.20 -10.66
CA THR A 385 21.32 -2.90 -9.37
C THR A 385 21.77 -4.34 -9.56
N ILE A 386 22.42 -4.92 -8.56
CA ILE A 386 22.51 -6.38 -8.46
C ILE A 386 21.21 -6.92 -7.85
N ALA A 387 20.81 -8.10 -8.31
CA ALA A 387 19.71 -8.91 -7.82
C ALA A 387 20.27 -10.24 -7.31
N ASN A 388 20.18 -10.48 -6.00
CA ASN A 388 20.80 -11.62 -5.32
C ASN A 388 19.77 -12.74 -5.10
N GLU A 389 19.96 -13.88 -5.75
CA GLU A 389 19.25 -15.12 -5.38
C GLU A 389 19.90 -15.71 -4.12
N PHE A 390 19.24 -15.54 -2.97
CA PHE A 390 19.75 -16.02 -1.69
C PHE A 390 19.78 -17.55 -1.60
N ILE A 391 18.81 -18.21 -2.24
CA ILE A 391 18.72 -19.67 -2.34
C ILE A 391 19.60 -20.15 -3.50
N ARG A 392 20.42 -21.17 -3.22
CA ARG A 392 21.26 -21.83 -4.23
C ARG A 392 20.41 -22.71 -5.14
N ARG A 393 20.72 -22.69 -6.44
CA ARG A 393 20.11 -23.62 -7.40
C ARG A 393 20.85 -24.95 -7.41
N ILE A 394 20.08 -26.02 -7.39
CA ILE A 394 20.54 -27.39 -7.62
C ILE A 394 20.40 -27.68 -9.12
N ASP A 395 21.42 -28.30 -9.71
CA ASP A 395 21.30 -28.98 -10.98
C ASP A 395 20.55 -30.31 -10.74
N LEU A 396 19.22 -30.28 -10.91
CA LEU A 396 18.34 -31.44 -10.64
C LEU A 396 18.61 -32.62 -11.58
N GLU A 397 19.25 -32.40 -12.73
CA GLU A 397 19.60 -33.44 -13.70
C GLU A 397 20.90 -34.17 -13.29
N LYS A 398 21.88 -33.46 -12.72
CA LYS A 398 23.16 -34.04 -12.27
C LYS A 398 23.18 -34.54 -10.83
N SER A 399 22.23 -34.13 -9.99
CA SER A 399 22.26 -34.39 -8.54
C SER A 399 21.68 -35.75 -8.15
N THR A 400 22.21 -36.33 -7.07
CA THR A 400 21.77 -37.60 -6.46
C THR A 400 21.68 -37.47 -4.93
N CYS A 401 21.24 -38.52 -4.23
CA CYS A 401 21.33 -38.58 -2.76
C CYS A 401 22.77 -38.59 -2.22
N GLU A 402 23.75 -38.91 -3.05
CA GLU A 402 25.16 -39.06 -2.65
C GLU A 402 26.01 -37.86 -3.05
N ASN A 403 25.55 -37.08 -4.04
CA ASN A 403 26.26 -35.92 -4.58
C ASN A 403 25.25 -34.88 -5.10
N ILE A 404 25.10 -33.76 -4.39
CA ILE A 404 24.18 -32.68 -4.80
C ILE A 404 24.99 -31.60 -5.51
N VAL A 405 24.83 -31.54 -6.82
CA VAL A 405 25.48 -30.57 -7.71
C VAL A 405 24.67 -29.28 -7.70
N GLY A 406 25.27 -28.18 -7.24
CA GLY A 406 24.66 -26.86 -7.24
C GLY A 406 25.72 -25.76 -7.31
N ASN A 407 25.29 -24.51 -7.51
CA ASN A 407 26.23 -23.39 -7.58
C ASN A 407 27.06 -23.26 -6.28
N PRO A 408 28.40 -23.07 -6.36
CA PRO A 408 29.25 -22.83 -5.20
C PRO A 408 28.90 -21.58 -4.36
N SER A 409 28.01 -20.71 -4.85
CA SER A 409 27.47 -19.56 -4.11
C SER A 409 26.09 -19.10 -4.61
N GLN A 410 25.57 -18.05 -3.97
CA GLN A 410 24.38 -17.32 -4.38
C GLN A 410 24.45 -16.86 -5.84
N GLY A 411 23.34 -17.02 -6.58
CA GLY A 411 23.20 -16.47 -7.92
C GLY A 411 23.15 -14.95 -7.87
N LEU A 412 23.96 -14.28 -8.68
CA LEU A 412 23.95 -12.81 -8.80
C LEU A 412 23.53 -12.44 -10.22
N ASN A 413 22.60 -11.50 -10.35
CA ASN A 413 22.19 -10.96 -11.64
C ASN A 413 22.43 -9.46 -11.67
N LEU A 414 23.15 -8.95 -12.67
CA LEU A 414 23.21 -7.52 -12.96
C LEU A 414 21.94 -7.10 -13.70
N VAL A 415 21.20 -6.15 -13.15
CA VAL A 415 19.97 -5.61 -13.74
C VAL A 415 20.17 -4.14 -14.07
N LEU A 416 19.95 -3.79 -15.33
CA LEU A 416 20.23 -2.50 -15.93
C LEU A 416 18.94 -1.90 -16.49
N SER A 417 18.66 -0.65 -16.16
CA SER A 417 17.72 0.18 -16.91
C SER A 417 18.53 1.00 -17.91
N LEU A 418 18.19 0.83 -19.19
CA LEU A 418 18.93 1.37 -20.32
C LEU A 418 18.01 2.23 -21.19
N LYS A 419 18.54 3.34 -21.72
CA LYS A 419 17.87 4.25 -22.65
C LYS A 419 18.62 4.27 -23.98
N LYS A 420 17.87 4.23 -25.09
CA LYS A 420 18.38 4.41 -26.47
C LYS A 420 17.85 5.72 -27.07
N PRO A 421 18.45 6.25 -28.15
CA PRO A 421 18.10 7.58 -28.67
C PRO A 421 16.65 7.67 -29.16
N ASN A 422 16.11 6.56 -29.67
CA ASN A 422 14.70 6.43 -30.09
C ASN A 422 13.73 6.25 -28.91
N TYR A 423 14.03 6.84 -27.75
CA TYR A 423 13.25 6.89 -26.50
C TYR A 423 12.80 5.56 -25.89
N SER A 424 13.16 4.41 -26.48
CA SER A 424 12.85 3.09 -25.93
C SER A 424 13.70 2.82 -24.69
N HIS A 425 13.11 3.03 -23.51
CA HIS A 425 13.60 2.45 -22.27
C HIS A 425 13.44 0.93 -22.29
N TYR A 426 14.44 0.20 -21.79
CA TYR A 426 14.41 -1.26 -21.67
C TYR A 426 15.15 -1.69 -20.42
N LEU A 427 14.76 -2.85 -19.92
CA LEU A 427 15.35 -3.54 -18.79
C LEU A 427 16.22 -4.66 -19.35
N LYS A 428 17.50 -4.71 -18.96
CA LYS A 428 18.43 -5.79 -19.31
C LYS A 428 18.90 -6.47 -18.03
N ALA A 429 18.57 -7.74 -17.88
CA ALA A 429 19.12 -8.57 -16.82
C ALA A 429 20.17 -9.54 -17.39
N ARG A 430 21.22 -9.81 -16.61
CA ARG A 430 22.32 -10.72 -16.96
C ARG A 430 22.77 -11.50 -15.73
N ASN A 431 22.91 -12.81 -15.83
CA ASN A 431 23.45 -13.65 -14.77
C ASN A 431 24.99 -13.54 -14.72
N LEU A 432 25.55 -13.39 -13.53
CA LEU A 432 26.99 -13.24 -13.28
C LEU A 432 27.58 -14.56 -12.78
N LEU A 433 27.55 -15.59 -13.65
CA LEU A 433 27.98 -16.95 -13.31
C LEU A 433 29.42 -17.04 -12.80
N GLU A 434 30.28 -16.09 -13.18
CA GLU A 434 31.63 -15.93 -12.64
C GLU A 434 31.65 -15.80 -11.10
N PHE A 435 30.67 -15.11 -10.50
CA PHE A 435 30.56 -15.03 -9.05
C PHE A 435 30.00 -16.32 -8.43
N GLY A 436 29.22 -17.10 -9.20
CA GLY A 436 28.76 -18.44 -8.83
C GLY A 436 29.90 -19.43 -8.76
N VAL A 437 30.66 -19.56 -9.85
CA VAL A 437 31.71 -20.57 -10.08
C VAL A 437 32.96 -20.35 -9.20
N TYR A 438 33.49 -19.13 -9.15
CA TYR A 438 34.79 -18.84 -8.52
C TYR A 438 34.70 -18.38 -7.06
N ALA A 439 33.53 -18.52 -6.44
CA ALA A 439 33.10 -17.68 -5.33
C ALA A 439 34.10 -17.52 -4.16
N PHE A 440 34.79 -18.60 -3.77
CA PHE A 440 35.60 -18.63 -2.55
C PHE A 440 36.90 -19.46 -2.61
N TYR A 441 37.26 -20.03 -3.78
CA TYR A 441 38.40 -20.94 -3.92
C TYR A 441 39.74 -20.21 -3.85
N ASN A 442 40.53 -20.51 -2.81
CA ASN A 442 41.81 -19.90 -2.42
C ASN A 442 41.81 -18.37 -2.32
N ASP A 443 41.83 -17.88 -1.07
CA ASP A 443 41.90 -16.45 -0.75
C ASP A 443 43.20 -15.78 -1.26
N THR A 444 44.23 -16.57 -1.60
CA THR A 444 45.51 -16.11 -2.18
C THR A 444 45.38 -15.46 -3.56
N ASN A 445 44.29 -15.75 -4.30
CA ASN A 445 44.13 -15.30 -5.69
C ASN A 445 43.13 -14.14 -5.83
N ARG A 446 42.61 -13.61 -4.72
CA ARG A 446 41.71 -12.44 -4.75
C ARG A 446 42.51 -11.15 -4.77
N VAL A 447 42.26 -10.35 -5.80
CA VAL A 447 42.83 -9.01 -5.97
C VAL A 447 41.71 -8.03 -6.30
N PHE A 448 41.89 -6.78 -5.87
CA PHE A 448 40.85 -5.75 -5.84
C PHE A 448 40.16 -5.51 -7.19
N ASP A 449 40.95 -5.49 -8.28
CA ASP A 449 40.50 -5.28 -9.65
C ASP A 449 39.76 -6.50 -10.23
N ASN A 450 39.79 -7.64 -9.55
CA ASN A 450 39.25 -8.92 -10.02
C ASN A 450 38.35 -9.56 -8.95
N PRO A 451 37.21 -8.95 -8.59
CA PRO A 451 36.31 -9.48 -7.56
C PRO A 451 35.75 -10.86 -7.89
N ALA A 452 35.78 -11.26 -9.16
CA ALA A 452 35.36 -12.58 -9.63
C ALA A 452 36.41 -13.67 -9.39
N GLY A 453 37.56 -13.38 -8.76
CA GLY A 453 38.56 -14.40 -8.37
C GLY A 453 39.20 -15.18 -9.54
N ARG A 454 39.11 -14.66 -10.77
CA ARG A 454 39.56 -15.36 -11.99
C ARG A 454 41.08 -15.49 -12.01
N ALA A 455 41.61 -16.71 -12.05
CA ALA A 455 43.04 -16.96 -12.15
C ALA A 455 43.71 -16.41 -13.43
N ASN A 456 42.93 -16.07 -14.47
CA ASN A 456 43.43 -15.47 -15.70
C ASN A 456 42.38 -14.52 -16.31
N THR A 457 42.50 -13.21 -16.04
CA THR A 457 41.54 -12.18 -16.46
C THR A 457 41.52 -11.93 -17.97
N SER A 458 42.56 -12.36 -18.69
CA SER A 458 42.74 -12.15 -20.13
C SER A 458 41.85 -13.01 -21.04
N LEU A 459 41.33 -14.13 -20.54
CA LEU A 459 40.71 -15.15 -21.40
C LEU A 459 39.31 -14.77 -21.89
N CYS A 460 38.46 -14.17 -21.04
CA CYS A 460 37.06 -13.86 -21.36
C CYS A 460 36.70 -12.42 -20.98
N SER A 461 36.12 -11.68 -21.92
CA SER A 461 35.58 -10.35 -21.64
C SER A 461 34.24 -10.46 -20.92
N ILE A 462 34.22 -10.09 -19.64
CA ILE A 462 32.96 -9.93 -18.88
C ILE A 462 32.09 -8.86 -19.55
N VAL A 463 32.65 -7.75 -20.04
CA VAL A 463 31.89 -6.69 -20.72
C VAL A 463 31.13 -7.22 -21.95
N ASN A 464 31.73 -8.13 -22.71
CA ASN A 464 31.10 -8.76 -23.89
C ASN A 464 30.04 -9.82 -23.49
N GLY A 465 29.69 -9.94 -22.21
CA GLY A 465 28.73 -10.93 -21.74
C GLY A 465 29.31 -12.35 -21.62
N THR A 466 30.63 -12.54 -21.51
CA THR A 466 31.24 -13.89 -21.40
C THR A 466 31.87 -14.16 -20.03
N PHE A 467 31.91 -15.43 -19.63
CA PHE A 467 32.57 -15.91 -18.40
C PHE A 467 33.42 -17.15 -18.70
N TRP A 468 34.48 -17.40 -17.92
CA TRP A 468 35.26 -18.63 -18.01
C TRP A 468 34.52 -19.74 -17.27
N ASN A 469 34.25 -20.87 -17.93
CA ASN A 469 33.65 -22.05 -17.32
C ASN A 469 34.77 -23.05 -16.98
N SER A 470 34.95 -23.35 -15.69
CA SER A 470 36.00 -24.24 -15.17
C SER A 470 35.85 -25.71 -15.54
N GLU A 471 34.62 -26.19 -15.76
CA GLU A 471 34.38 -27.59 -16.16
C GLU A 471 34.81 -27.82 -17.61
N THR A 472 34.50 -26.86 -18.49
CA THR A 472 34.74 -26.96 -19.94
C THR A 472 36.04 -26.31 -20.42
N GLN A 473 36.73 -25.56 -19.54
CA GLN A 473 37.95 -24.79 -19.83
C GLN A 473 37.80 -23.91 -21.08
N LYS A 474 36.67 -23.20 -21.17
CA LYS A 474 36.30 -22.31 -22.29
C LYS A 474 35.55 -21.09 -21.79
N CYS A 475 35.60 -20.01 -22.55
CA CYS A 475 34.65 -18.91 -22.40
C CYS A 475 33.27 -19.36 -22.88
N GLN A 476 32.24 -19.04 -22.10
CA GLN A 476 30.84 -19.25 -22.44
C GLN A 476 30.10 -17.91 -22.36
N GLU A 477 29.04 -17.77 -23.15
CA GLU A 477 28.15 -16.62 -23.03
C GLU A 477 27.33 -16.75 -21.75
N SER A 478 27.25 -15.65 -21.00
CA SER A 478 26.41 -15.52 -19.82
C SER A 478 25.00 -15.09 -20.22
N PHE A 479 24.03 -15.71 -19.57
CA PHE A 479 22.62 -15.58 -19.95
C PHE A 479 22.11 -14.19 -19.65
N ASN A 480 21.52 -13.57 -20.65
CA ASN A 480 20.93 -12.25 -20.57
C ASN A 480 19.52 -12.26 -21.17
N ILE A 481 18.69 -11.32 -20.72
CA ILE A 481 17.34 -11.10 -21.21
C ILE A 481 17.08 -9.59 -21.27
N GLU A 482 16.49 -9.14 -22.37
CA GLU A 482 16.10 -7.74 -22.58
C GLU A 482 14.59 -7.65 -22.77
N THR A 483 13.94 -6.85 -21.92
CA THR A 483 12.49 -6.60 -21.95
C THR A 483 12.27 -5.10 -22.11
N LYS A 484 11.57 -4.69 -23.17
CA LYS A 484 11.20 -3.27 -23.37
C LYS A 484 10.31 -2.80 -22.21
N LEU A 485 10.60 -1.63 -21.66
CA LEU A 485 9.76 -1.04 -20.62
C LEU A 485 8.55 -0.37 -21.28
N GLU A 486 7.37 -0.94 -21.08
CA GLU A 486 6.12 -0.42 -21.65
C GLU A 486 5.56 0.77 -20.85
N GLY A 487 4.81 1.64 -21.53
CA GLY A 487 4.15 2.78 -20.89
C GLY A 487 5.10 3.91 -20.44
N PHE A 488 6.27 4.02 -21.05
CA PHE A 488 7.12 5.22 -20.97
C PHE A 488 6.70 6.23 -22.04
N LEU A 489 6.57 7.51 -21.65
CA LEU A 489 6.53 8.66 -22.56
C LEU A 489 7.95 9.09 -22.95
N GLU A 490 8.11 9.82 -24.06
CA GLU A 490 9.43 10.23 -24.60
C GLU A 490 10.27 11.05 -23.61
N ASN A 491 9.60 11.83 -22.76
CA ASN A 491 10.21 12.66 -21.72
C ASN A 491 10.34 11.95 -20.35
N GLU A 492 9.78 10.75 -20.18
CA GLU A 492 9.95 9.99 -18.94
C GLU A 492 11.36 9.38 -18.84
N ASN A 493 11.85 9.24 -17.61
CA ASN A 493 13.10 8.57 -17.29
C ASN A 493 12.89 7.62 -16.11
N VAL A 494 13.71 6.57 -16.02
CA VAL A 494 13.83 5.80 -14.77
C VAL A 494 14.59 6.64 -13.76
N LEU A 495 14.00 6.81 -12.58
CA LEU A 495 14.54 7.59 -11.47
C LEU A 495 15.31 6.69 -10.49
N GLU A 496 14.76 5.51 -10.21
CA GLU A 496 15.37 4.54 -9.30
C GLU A 496 14.99 3.11 -9.66
N ILE A 497 15.97 2.20 -9.57
CA ILE A 497 15.79 0.76 -9.66
C ILE A 497 16.25 0.10 -8.34
N ARG A 498 15.46 -0.82 -7.80
CA ARG A 498 15.83 -1.67 -6.65
C ARG A 498 15.47 -3.13 -6.95
N SER A 499 16.33 -4.05 -6.51
CA SER A 499 15.99 -5.47 -6.43
C SER A 499 15.79 -5.89 -4.97
N ARG A 500 14.79 -6.72 -4.72
CA ARG A 500 14.62 -7.50 -3.48
C ARG A 500 14.24 -8.93 -3.83
N TYR A 501 14.80 -9.88 -3.10
CA TYR A 501 14.49 -11.29 -3.28
C TYR A 501 13.23 -11.61 -2.48
N TYR A 502 12.19 -12.09 -3.16
CA TYR A 502 10.98 -12.59 -2.54
C TYR A 502 11.15 -14.09 -2.29
N ASP A 503 11.05 -14.50 -1.02
CA ASP A 503 11.39 -15.84 -0.55
C ASP A 503 10.37 -16.31 0.49
N VAL A 504 9.20 -16.74 0.02
CA VAL A 504 8.03 -16.93 0.88
C VAL A 504 8.16 -17.96 2.01
N PRO A 505 8.87 -19.10 1.86
CA PRO A 505 8.67 -20.22 2.77
C PRO A 505 9.68 -20.26 3.92
N SER A 506 9.35 -19.57 5.01
CA SER A 506 9.93 -19.81 6.35
C SER A 506 9.89 -21.29 6.76
N ASN A 507 8.84 -22.02 6.35
CA ASN A 507 8.74 -23.47 6.56
C ASN A 507 9.80 -24.27 5.78
N PHE A 508 10.23 -23.80 4.60
CA PHE A 508 11.34 -24.43 3.87
C PHE A 508 12.69 -24.02 4.43
N SER A 509 12.86 -22.88 5.12
CA SER A 509 14.12 -22.61 5.84
C SER A 509 14.40 -23.65 6.93
N PHE A 510 13.40 -24.42 7.39
CA PHE A 510 13.62 -25.60 8.22
C PHE A 510 14.11 -26.82 7.39
N ILE A 511 13.46 -27.14 6.26
CA ILE A 511 13.89 -28.24 5.36
C ILE A 511 15.30 -27.99 4.80
N LEU A 512 15.58 -26.77 4.34
CA LEU A 512 16.85 -26.36 3.75
C LEU A 512 17.99 -26.28 4.79
N ASN A 513 17.67 -26.22 6.08
CA ASN A 513 18.66 -26.38 7.16
C ASN A 513 18.86 -27.84 7.61
N GLN A 514 18.13 -28.81 7.03
CA GLN A 514 18.47 -30.23 7.11
C GLN A 514 19.40 -30.62 5.94
N ASP A 515 20.13 -31.71 6.09
CA ASP A 515 20.94 -32.22 4.98
C ASP A 515 20.04 -32.88 3.94
N LEU A 516 20.10 -32.42 2.69
CA LEU A 516 19.29 -32.99 1.61
C LEU A 516 19.68 -34.44 1.26
N THR A 517 20.83 -34.93 1.76
CA THR A 517 21.24 -36.34 1.66
C THR A 517 20.70 -37.23 2.79
N GLU A 518 20.17 -36.67 3.88
CA GLU A 518 19.59 -37.45 4.99
C GLU A 518 18.29 -38.16 4.60
N MET A 519 17.99 -39.25 5.32
CA MET A 519 16.76 -40.02 5.15
C MET A 519 15.51 -39.17 5.48
N ILE A 520 14.47 -39.35 4.67
CA ILE A 520 13.22 -38.59 4.76
C ILE A 520 12.40 -38.98 6.00
N ASP A 521 11.99 -37.97 6.75
CA ASP A 521 10.78 -38.04 7.56
C ASP A 521 9.56 -37.75 6.66
N VAL A 522 8.83 -38.80 6.26
CA VAL A 522 7.71 -38.70 5.30
C VAL A 522 6.58 -37.86 5.88
N GLU A 523 6.28 -38.04 7.17
CA GLU A 523 5.21 -37.36 7.89
C GLU A 523 5.47 -35.85 7.95
N LYS A 524 6.69 -35.44 8.36
CA LYS A 524 7.11 -34.03 8.35
C LYS A 524 7.08 -33.44 6.94
N THR A 525 7.62 -34.17 5.94
CA THR A 525 7.70 -33.68 4.56
C THR A 525 6.31 -33.44 3.97
N CYS A 526 5.38 -34.37 4.17
CA CYS A 526 4.01 -34.25 3.68
C CYS A 526 3.18 -33.21 4.43
N THR A 527 3.43 -33.04 5.74
CA THR A 527 2.81 -31.96 6.53
C THR A 527 3.23 -30.57 6.02
N ILE A 528 4.52 -30.38 5.69
CA ILE A 528 5.03 -29.08 5.22
C ILE A 528 4.54 -28.74 3.80
N GLY A 529 4.29 -29.74 2.95
CA GLY A 529 3.79 -29.54 1.59
C GLY A 529 2.33 -29.05 1.49
N GLY A 530 1.54 -29.14 2.56
CA GLY A 530 0.11 -28.79 2.54
C GLY A 530 -0.76 -29.69 1.62
N VAL A 531 -0.21 -30.84 1.21
CA VAL A 531 -0.85 -31.79 0.29
C VAL A 531 -1.80 -32.71 1.06
N ILE A 532 -2.80 -33.30 0.38
CA ILE A 532 -3.57 -34.44 0.91
C ILE A 532 -2.58 -35.56 1.28
N ILE A 533 -2.36 -35.76 2.58
CA ILE A 533 -1.26 -36.59 3.13
C ILE A 533 -1.11 -37.95 2.41
N PRO A 534 -2.17 -38.77 2.23
CA PRO A 534 -2.08 -40.05 1.48
C PRO A 534 -1.56 -39.97 0.04
N GLN A 535 -1.72 -38.83 -0.66
CA GLN A 535 -1.15 -38.66 -2.01
C GLN A 535 0.34 -38.36 -1.93
N CYS A 536 0.76 -37.55 -0.95
CA CYS A 536 2.17 -37.25 -0.73
C CYS A 536 2.93 -38.49 -0.24
N GLU A 537 2.43 -39.22 0.76
CA GLU A 537 3.01 -40.48 1.24
C GLU A 537 3.23 -41.48 0.09
N LYS A 538 2.23 -41.62 -0.79
CA LYS A 538 2.31 -42.49 -1.97
C LYS A 538 3.39 -42.06 -2.97
N LEU A 539 3.64 -40.75 -3.13
CA LEU A 539 4.72 -40.22 -3.98
C LEU A 539 6.10 -40.33 -3.31
N LEU A 540 6.17 -40.21 -1.98
CA LEU A 540 7.41 -40.26 -1.23
C LEU A 540 7.88 -41.67 -0.92
N ASN A 541 7.00 -42.68 -0.89
CA ASN A 541 7.38 -44.07 -0.73
C ASN A 541 8.48 -44.49 -1.75
N GLY A 542 9.52 -45.15 -1.24
CA GLY A 542 10.71 -45.51 -2.02
C GLY A 542 11.58 -44.31 -2.44
N SER A 543 11.65 -43.25 -1.62
CA SER A 543 12.61 -42.15 -1.76
C SER A 543 13.60 -42.24 -0.60
N ASN A 544 14.90 -42.30 -0.90
CA ASN A 544 15.91 -42.64 0.11
C ASN A 544 16.47 -41.41 0.84
N CYS A 545 16.34 -40.22 0.27
CA CYS A 545 16.81 -38.96 0.87
C CYS A 545 15.94 -37.77 0.46
N TYR A 546 16.00 -36.66 1.19
CA TYR A 546 15.20 -35.46 0.92
C TYR A 546 15.34 -34.94 -0.51
N PHE A 547 16.53 -35.00 -1.13
CA PHE A 547 16.68 -34.66 -2.55
C PHE A 547 15.80 -35.52 -3.48
N GLN A 548 15.68 -36.83 -3.24
CA GLN A 548 14.79 -37.69 -4.04
C GLN A 548 13.30 -37.37 -3.82
N ALA A 549 12.89 -36.99 -2.61
CA ALA A 549 11.53 -36.46 -2.37
C ALA A 549 11.30 -35.17 -3.15
N LEU A 550 12.22 -34.21 -3.04
CA LEU A 550 12.13 -32.93 -3.73
C LEU A 550 12.13 -33.10 -5.26
N ASN A 551 12.82 -34.10 -5.82
CA ASN A 551 12.75 -34.41 -7.25
C ASN A 551 11.41 -35.08 -7.64
N LYS A 552 10.93 -36.10 -6.89
CA LYS A 552 9.64 -36.76 -7.18
C LYS A 552 8.43 -35.84 -7.01
N LEU A 553 8.34 -35.12 -5.89
CA LEU A 553 7.36 -34.04 -5.72
C LEU A 553 7.60 -32.93 -6.75
N GLY A 554 8.85 -32.70 -7.13
CA GLY A 554 9.30 -31.65 -8.03
C GLY A 554 9.10 -31.89 -9.52
N GLN A 555 8.45 -32.99 -9.93
CA GLN A 555 7.87 -33.09 -11.27
C GLN A 555 6.42 -32.57 -11.32
N LEU A 556 5.83 -32.20 -10.17
CA LEU A 556 4.43 -31.76 -10.05
C LEU A 556 4.24 -30.46 -9.23
N PHE A 557 4.95 -30.30 -8.11
CA PHE A 557 4.70 -29.24 -7.12
C PHE A 557 5.84 -28.23 -7.02
N VAL A 558 7.10 -28.69 -6.89
CA VAL A 558 8.25 -27.79 -6.69
C VAL A 558 8.39 -26.76 -7.83
N PRO A 559 8.21 -27.06 -9.13
CA PRO A 559 8.32 -26.06 -10.20
C PRO A 559 7.29 -24.93 -10.06
N GLN A 560 6.03 -25.26 -9.76
CA GLN A 560 4.98 -24.27 -9.54
C GLN A 560 5.24 -23.44 -8.26
N PHE A 561 5.71 -24.09 -7.20
CA PHE A 561 6.04 -23.45 -5.93
C PHE A 561 7.23 -22.49 -6.04
N LEU A 562 8.33 -22.89 -6.68
CA LEU A 562 9.50 -22.03 -6.90
C LEU A 562 9.19 -20.92 -7.93
N GLN A 563 8.32 -21.16 -8.92
CA GLN A 563 7.77 -20.14 -9.81
C GLN A 563 6.96 -19.07 -9.05
N ASP A 564 6.11 -19.49 -8.11
CA ASP A 564 5.25 -18.58 -7.35
C ASP A 564 6.03 -17.79 -6.27
N TYR A 565 7.14 -18.35 -5.74
CA TYR A 565 7.70 -17.91 -4.45
C TYR A 565 9.21 -17.64 -4.37
N MET A 566 10.01 -17.86 -5.43
CA MET A 566 11.46 -17.60 -5.42
C MET A 566 11.90 -16.67 -6.58
N VAL A 567 11.62 -15.36 -6.46
CA VAL A 567 11.83 -14.41 -7.57
C VAL A 567 12.44 -13.10 -7.06
N ASN A 568 13.40 -12.54 -7.81
CA ASN A 568 13.88 -11.18 -7.58
C ASN A 568 12.84 -10.19 -8.10
N GLN A 569 12.16 -9.48 -7.21
CA GLN A 569 11.28 -8.40 -7.57
C GLN A 569 12.11 -7.15 -7.86
N ILE A 570 12.03 -6.69 -9.11
CA ILE A 570 12.69 -5.51 -9.64
C ILE A 570 11.67 -4.36 -9.65
N PHE A 571 11.82 -3.43 -8.72
CA PHE A 571 11.00 -2.23 -8.60
C PHE A 571 11.64 -1.09 -9.38
N ILE A 572 10.86 -0.44 -10.26
CA ILE A 572 11.32 0.63 -11.13
C ILE A 572 10.42 1.85 -10.93
N SER A 573 10.96 2.89 -10.29
CA SER A 573 10.37 4.24 -10.30
C SER A 573 10.71 4.91 -11.63
N LYS A 574 9.69 5.49 -12.27
CA LYS A 574 9.85 6.42 -13.38
C LYS A 574 9.29 7.80 -12.99
N SER A 575 9.62 8.82 -13.78
CA SER A 575 9.13 10.19 -13.63
C SER A 575 7.65 10.33 -14.03
N GLY A 576 6.76 9.67 -13.28
CA GLY A 576 5.32 9.60 -13.47
C GLY A 576 4.62 8.96 -12.27
N LYS A 577 3.29 8.89 -12.28
CA LYS A 577 2.49 8.40 -11.13
C LYS A 577 2.40 6.87 -11.04
N GLU A 578 3.45 6.14 -11.41
CA GLU A 578 3.42 4.67 -11.55
C GLU A 578 4.80 4.04 -11.27
N ILE A 579 4.83 2.99 -10.43
CA ILE A 579 5.97 2.08 -10.29
C ILE A 579 5.70 0.80 -11.08
N LEU A 580 6.67 0.38 -11.88
CA LEU A 580 6.64 -0.92 -12.55
C LEU A 580 7.32 -1.96 -11.67
N VAL A 581 6.68 -3.12 -11.50
CA VAL A 581 7.28 -4.29 -10.86
C VAL A 581 7.51 -5.36 -11.91
N TYR A 582 8.75 -5.79 -12.07
CA TYR A 582 9.14 -6.95 -12.87
C TYR A 582 9.62 -8.06 -11.93
N GLY A 583 9.41 -9.32 -12.30
CA GLY A 583 10.08 -10.45 -11.65
C GLY A 583 11.22 -10.95 -12.52
N LEU A 584 12.38 -11.18 -11.90
CA LEU A 584 13.55 -11.78 -12.52
C LEU A 584 13.89 -13.10 -11.84
N GLN A 585 13.94 -14.17 -12.62
CA GLN A 585 14.27 -15.52 -12.17
C GLN A 585 15.12 -16.23 -13.24
N GLN A 586 16.19 -16.91 -12.84
CA GLN A 586 16.88 -17.88 -13.72
C GLN A 586 15.97 -19.12 -13.93
N GLU A 587 16.08 -19.84 -15.05
CA GLU A 587 15.27 -21.06 -15.24
C GLU A 587 15.65 -22.15 -14.21
N LEU A 588 14.69 -23.02 -13.86
CA LEU A 588 14.85 -24.02 -12.80
C LEU A 588 15.50 -25.32 -13.30
N CYS A 589 14.95 -25.91 -14.36
CA CYS A 589 15.59 -27.05 -15.07
C CYS A 589 16.86 -26.63 -15.82
N SER A 590 17.12 -25.33 -16.01
CA SER A 590 18.29 -24.88 -16.74
C SER A 590 18.92 -23.65 -16.11
N MET A 591 20.16 -23.80 -15.67
CA MET A 591 21.03 -22.65 -15.34
C MET A 591 21.33 -21.75 -16.55
N ASN A 592 20.87 -22.13 -17.75
CA ASN A 592 21.22 -21.56 -19.04
C ASN A 592 20.16 -20.59 -19.62
N ALA A 593 19.29 -20.01 -18.79
CA ALA A 593 18.31 -19.02 -19.22
C ALA A 593 17.86 -18.09 -18.08
N LEU A 594 17.36 -16.90 -18.44
CA LEU A 594 16.69 -15.96 -17.55
C LEU A 594 15.26 -15.71 -18.05
N VAL A 595 14.32 -15.57 -17.12
CA VAL A 595 12.94 -15.16 -17.33
C VAL A 595 12.72 -13.82 -16.64
N MET A 596 12.18 -12.84 -17.36
CA MET A 596 11.99 -11.47 -16.87
C MET A 596 10.70 -10.87 -17.42
N GLU A 597 9.64 -10.91 -16.61
CA GLU A 597 8.28 -10.52 -17.01
C GLU A 597 7.69 -9.46 -16.07
N SER A 598 6.78 -8.63 -16.61
CA SER A 598 6.08 -7.60 -15.85
C SER A 598 5.04 -8.23 -14.93
N TYR A 599 5.21 -8.04 -13.62
CA TYR A 599 4.31 -8.54 -12.58
C TYR A 599 3.10 -7.62 -12.39
N ASN A 600 3.35 -6.34 -12.15
CA ASN A 600 2.38 -5.43 -11.58
C ASN A 600 2.71 -3.97 -11.89
N LYS A 601 1.70 -3.10 -11.82
CA LYS A 601 1.80 -1.67 -12.03
C LYS A 601 1.14 -0.92 -10.88
N ILE A 602 1.95 -0.50 -9.92
CA ILE A 602 1.48 0.22 -8.73
C ILE A 602 1.26 1.67 -9.14
N ARG A 603 -0.01 2.11 -9.16
CA ARG A 603 -0.36 3.52 -9.36
C ARG A 603 -0.12 4.30 -8.07
N LEU A 604 0.24 5.56 -8.19
CA LEU A 604 0.54 6.48 -7.10
C LEU A 604 -0.37 7.71 -7.16
N VAL A 605 -0.52 8.43 -6.03
CA VAL A 605 -1.22 9.74 -6.03
C VAL A 605 -0.36 10.86 -6.62
N GLY A 606 0.96 10.66 -6.68
CA GLY A 606 1.95 11.63 -7.14
C GLY A 606 3.08 10.95 -7.90
N GLU A 607 4.02 11.72 -8.42
CA GLU A 607 5.23 11.18 -9.04
C GLU A 607 6.19 10.67 -7.96
N SER A 608 6.75 9.46 -8.13
CA SER A 608 7.66 8.87 -7.13
C SER A 608 9.05 9.54 -7.15
N GLU A 609 9.54 10.00 -6.00
CA GLU A 609 10.91 10.52 -5.88
C GLU A 609 11.91 9.42 -5.46
N PHE A 610 11.57 8.65 -4.41
CA PHE A 610 12.38 7.55 -3.89
C PHE A 610 11.53 6.33 -3.54
N LEU A 611 12.13 5.14 -3.65
CA LEU A 611 11.51 3.88 -3.26
C LEU A 611 12.43 3.04 -2.38
N GLU A 612 11.92 2.59 -1.23
CA GLU A 612 12.58 1.58 -0.41
C GLU A 612 11.67 0.35 -0.32
N ALA A 613 12.18 -0.75 -0.86
CA ALA A 613 11.53 -2.05 -0.77
C ALA A 613 12.15 -2.83 0.39
N SER A 614 11.33 -3.45 1.22
CA SER A 614 11.80 -4.21 2.38
C SER A 614 12.71 -5.38 1.98
N SER A 615 13.58 -5.84 2.88
CA SER A 615 14.58 -6.87 2.53
C SER A 615 13.97 -8.22 2.16
N ASN A 616 12.74 -8.50 2.61
CA ASN A 616 11.92 -9.65 2.22
C ASN A 616 11.01 -9.43 0.97
N ALA A 617 11.10 -8.27 0.31
CA ALA A 617 10.22 -7.80 -0.76
C ALA A 617 8.71 -7.69 -0.43
N GLN A 618 8.27 -7.96 0.82
CA GLN A 618 6.85 -7.92 1.18
C GLN A 618 6.26 -6.50 1.27
N HIS A 619 7.07 -5.45 1.28
CA HIS A 619 6.63 -4.08 1.52
C HIS A 619 7.41 -3.12 0.63
N LEU A 620 6.71 -2.10 0.13
CA LEU A 620 7.28 -1.03 -0.68
C LEU A 620 6.81 0.31 -0.12
N PHE A 621 7.77 1.13 0.30
CA PHE A 621 7.56 2.48 0.80
C PHE A 621 8.04 3.47 -0.25
N VAL A 622 7.21 4.48 -0.54
CA VAL A 622 7.39 5.38 -1.69
C VAL A 622 7.21 6.83 -1.24
N THR A 623 8.14 7.72 -1.59
CA THR A 623 7.89 9.17 -1.49
C THR A 623 7.23 9.67 -2.77
N VAL A 624 6.28 10.59 -2.64
CA VAL A 624 5.55 11.15 -3.79
C VAL A 624 5.52 12.68 -3.77
N TRP A 625 5.77 13.25 -4.94
CA TRP A 625 5.55 14.65 -5.26
C TRP A 625 4.06 14.98 -5.30
N ARG A 626 3.66 16.12 -4.73
CA ARG A 626 2.28 16.62 -4.74
C ARG A 626 2.22 18.00 -5.36
N GLU A 627 1.22 18.24 -6.20
CA GLU A 627 1.03 19.55 -6.85
C GLU A 627 0.63 20.61 -5.80
N ARG A 628 1.22 21.82 -5.86
CA ARG A 628 0.94 22.90 -4.90
C ARG A 628 -0.54 23.18 -4.73
N TRP A 629 -1.29 23.22 -5.83
CA TRP A 629 -2.72 23.52 -5.82
C TRP A 629 -3.55 22.45 -5.07
N GLU A 630 -3.16 21.16 -5.12
CA GLU A 630 -3.83 20.09 -4.37
C GLU A 630 -3.71 20.36 -2.86
N LEU A 631 -2.48 20.59 -2.40
CA LEU A 631 -2.14 20.83 -1.00
C LEU A 631 -2.81 22.11 -0.47
N GLN A 632 -2.77 23.21 -1.24
CA GLN A 632 -3.43 24.45 -0.86
C GLN A 632 -4.96 24.31 -0.82
N SER A 633 -5.55 23.49 -1.70
CA SER A 633 -6.99 23.22 -1.68
C SER A 633 -7.39 22.39 -0.46
N GLN A 634 -6.61 21.35 -0.12
CA GLN A 634 -6.84 20.55 1.07
C GLN A 634 -6.68 21.38 2.36
N GLN A 635 -5.64 22.20 2.46
CA GLN A 635 -5.43 23.04 3.65
C GLN A 635 -6.54 24.09 3.80
N ARG A 636 -7.08 24.62 2.69
CA ARG A 636 -8.28 25.48 2.73
C ARG A 636 -9.52 24.72 3.21
N PHE A 637 -9.76 23.50 2.73
CA PHE A 637 -10.88 22.67 3.18
C PHE A 637 -10.78 22.33 4.68
N TYR A 638 -9.58 22.00 5.17
CA TYR A 638 -9.32 21.87 6.61
C TYR A 638 -9.71 23.14 7.38
N ASN A 639 -9.19 24.30 6.97
CA ASN A 639 -9.49 25.58 7.62
C ASN A 639 -11.01 25.85 7.63
N ILE A 640 -11.71 25.63 6.50
CA ILE A 640 -13.17 25.79 6.37
C ILE A 640 -13.91 24.90 7.37
N CYS A 641 -13.56 23.62 7.47
CA CYS A 641 -14.21 22.71 8.41
C CYS A 641 -13.92 23.06 9.88
N GLN A 642 -12.73 23.59 10.21
CA GLN A 642 -12.46 24.10 11.56
C GLN A 642 -13.26 25.38 11.86
N THR A 643 -13.40 26.30 10.89
CA THR A 643 -14.26 27.49 11.05
C THR A 643 -15.74 27.11 11.20
N LEU A 644 -16.24 26.12 10.45
CA LEU A 644 -17.61 25.61 10.64
C LEU A 644 -17.80 24.84 11.96
N LYS A 645 -16.74 24.26 12.53
CA LYS A 645 -16.76 23.60 13.85
C LYS A 645 -16.86 24.62 15.00
N SER A 646 -16.39 25.85 14.82
CA SER A 646 -16.54 26.94 15.79
C SER A 646 -17.69 27.92 15.49
N ASN A 647 -18.08 28.06 14.23
CA ASN A 647 -19.21 28.87 13.76
C ASN A 647 -20.04 28.12 12.68
N PRO A 648 -20.99 27.25 13.07
CA PRO A 648 -21.81 26.48 12.13
C PRO A 648 -22.71 27.32 11.23
N GLU A 649 -23.01 28.57 11.63
CA GLU A 649 -23.90 29.50 10.93
C GLU A 649 -23.15 30.56 10.11
N ASP A 650 -21.87 30.30 9.78
CA ASP A 650 -21.15 31.12 8.80
C ASP A 650 -21.83 31.06 7.43
N GLN A 651 -22.51 32.14 7.04
CA GLN A 651 -23.29 32.23 5.80
C GLN A 651 -22.49 31.96 4.52
N PHE A 652 -21.16 32.18 4.53
CA PHE A 652 -20.29 31.97 3.36
C PHE A 652 -19.79 30.52 3.30
N LEU A 653 -19.57 29.89 4.45
CA LEU A 653 -19.06 28.52 4.53
C LEU A 653 -20.16 27.46 4.63
N LYS A 654 -21.41 27.83 4.96
CA LYS A 654 -22.57 26.91 5.08
C LYS A 654 -22.74 25.90 3.92
N PRO A 655 -22.45 26.21 2.64
CA PRO A 655 -22.46 25.20 1.55
C PRO A 655 -21.50 24.02 1.74
N PHE A 656 -20.43 24.16 2.55
CA PHE A 656 -19.47 23.09 2.86
C PHE A 656 -19.86 22.28 4.10
N GLN A 657 -20.90 22.67 4.85
CA GLN A 657 -21.29 22.03 6.12
C GLN A 657 -21.53 20.52 5.95
N SER A 658 -22.28 20.12 4.91
CA SER A 658 -22.53 18.71 4.59
C SER A 658 -21.26 17.94 4.22
N ALA A 659 -20.34 18.56 3.49
CA ALA A 659 -19.05 17.96 3.15
C ALA A 659 -18.20 17.72 4.42
N CYS A 660 -18.09 18.73 5.30
CA CYS A 660 -17.41 18.63 6.58
C CYS A 660 -18.06 17.63 7.55
N SER A 661 -19.39 17.44 7.51
CA SER A 661 -20.07 16.39 8.28
C SER A 661 -19.90 14.99 7.69
N SER A 662 -19.75 14.87 6.36
CA SER A 662 -19.55 13.59 5.67
C SER A 662 -18.11 13.07 5.71
N THR A 663 -17.14 13.96 5.89
CA THR A 663 -15.71 13.62 6.02
C THR A 663 -15.34 13.55 7.51
N PRO A 664 -15.06 12.36 8.08
CA PRO A 664 -14.74 12.22 9.50
C PRO A 664 -13.39 12.88 9.81
N GLU A 665 -13.47 14.13 10.26
CA GLU A 665 -12.38 15.09 10.44
C GLU A 665 -11.55 15.36 9.18
N ALA A 666 -11.71 16.56 8.60
CA ALA A 666 -10.78 17.04 7.58
C ALA A 666 -9.35 17.04 8.14
N ILE A 667 -8.39 16.53 7.36
CA ILE A 667 -7.00 16.33 7.77
C ILE A 667 -6.12 17.46 7.21
N PRO A 668 -5.31 18.15 8.04
CA PRO A 668 -4.40 19.20 7.57
C PRO A 668 -3.24 18.60 6.78
N VAL A 669 -2.60 19.40 5.92
CA VAL A 669 -1.47 18.91 5.12
C VAL A 669 -0.27 18.66 6.03
N ASN A 670 0.22 17.42 6.01
CA ASN A 670 1.33 16.92 6.81
C ASN A 670 2.15 15.89 6.01
N LEU A 671 3.23 15.36 6.60
CA LEU A 671 4.12 14.35 6.02
C LEU A 671 3.38 13.24 5.26
N ASN A 672 2.28 12.80 5.83
CA ASN A 672 1.55 11.61 5.44
C ASN A 672 0.88 11.72 4.05
N HIS A 673 0.83 12.92 3.47
CA HIS A 673 0.33 13.20 2.12
C HIS A 673 1.40 13.04 1.02
N PHE A 674 2.67 12.85 1.42
CA PHE A 674 3.85 12.71 0.56
C PHE A 674 4.46 11.30 0.61
N GLY A 675 3.82 10.37 1.31
CA GLY A 675 4.30 9.00 1.47
C GLY A 675 3.20 7.98 1.23
N GLN A 676 3.54 6.92 0.50
CA GLN A 676 2.66 5.80 0.20
C GLN A 676 3.32 4.48 0.59
N TYR A 677 2.48 3.50 0.91
CA TYR A 677 2.87 2.15 1.25
C TYR A 677 2.00 1.15 0.50
N THR A 678 2.63 0.14 -0.10
CA THR A 678 1.95 -1.05 -0.61
C THR A 678 2.73 -2.29 -0.19
N SER A 679 2.10 -3.44 -0.20
CA SER A 679 2.63 -4.66 0.38
C SER A 679 2.10 -5.90 -0.34
N SER A 680 2.94 -6.94 -0.41
CA SER A 680 2.76 -8.17 -1.19
C SER A 680 1.74 -9.15 -0.55
N CYS A 681 0.65 -8.61 -0.01
CA CYS A 681 -0.11 -9.25 1.05
C CYS A 681 -1.61 -9.06 0.82
N PHE A 682 -2.30 -10.18 0.69
CA PHE A 682 -3.73 -10.23 0.41
C PHE A 682 -4.55 -9.66 1.57
N SER A 683 -5.66 -9.01 1.26
CA SER A 683 -6.63 -8.56 2.27
C SER A 683 -7.07 -9.74 3.13
N GLY A 684 -6.89 -9.64 4.45
CA GLY A 684 -7.16 -10.73 5.38
C GLY A 684 -5.94 -11.60 5.77
N MET A 685 -4.77 -11.32 5.22
CA MET A 685 -3.48 -11.85 5.68
C MET A 685 -2.60 -10.73 6.23
N SER A 686 -1.87 -11.03 7.31
CA SER A 686 -0.88 -10.12 7.86
C SER A 686 0.54 -10.52 7.47
N CYS A 687 1.29 -9.53 7.00
CA CYS A 687 2.72 -9.56 6.78
C CYS A 687 3.39 -8.65 7.80
N PRO A 688 3.71 -9.15 9.00
CA PRO A 688 4.24 -8.30 10.05
C PRO A 688 5.69 -7.87 9.77
N SER A 689 6.57 -8.81 9.38
CA SER A 689 8.01 -8.57 9.21
C SER A 689 8.34 -7.89 7.87
N ILE A 690 9.44 -7.14 7.87
CA ILE A 690 10.04 -6.49 6.69
C ILE A 690 11.36 -7.16 6.28
N ARG A 691 11.84 -8.16 7.05
CA ARG A 691 13.09 -8.89 6.82
C ARG A 691 12.94 -10.40 6.65
N LYS A 692 11.94 -11.01 7.29
CA LYS A 692 11.57 -12.42 7.11
C LYS A 692 10.29 -12.43 6.28
N VAL A 693 10.12 -13.31 5.28
CA VAL A 693 8.78 -13.48 4.74
C VAL A 693 7.93 -14.19 5.77
N ILE A 694 6.89 -13.50 6.24
CA ILE A 694 5.90 -14.02 7.17
C ILE A 694 4.52 -13.74 6.58
N LEU A 695 3.70 -14.78 6.50
CA LEU A 695 2.29 -14.72 6.08
C LEU A 695 1.45 -15.33 7.20
N ASN A 696 0.88 -14.48 8.04
CA ASN A 696 0.00 -14.88 9.11
C ASN A 696 -1.46 -14.77 8.66
N THR A 697 -2.26 -15.81 8.88
CA THR A 697 -3.72 -15.68 8.87
C THR A 697 -4.15 -14.74 10.00
N VAL A 698 -5.06 -13.81 9.71
CA VAL A 698 -5.62 -12.93 10.74
C VAL A 698 -6.56 -13.74 11.64
N PRO A 699 -6.48 -13.61 12.98
CA PRO A 699 -7.37 -14.31 13.90
C PRO A 699 -8.85 -13.99 13.66
N GLU A 700 -9.74 -14.89 14.08
CA GLU A 700 -11.17 -14.59 14.12
C GLU A 700 -11.46 -13.34 14.98
N GLY A 701 -12.45 -12.55 14.56
CA GLY A 701 -12.81 -11.29 15.20
C GLY A 701 -11.83 -10.13 14.93
N HIS A 702 -10.76 -10.36 14.16
CA HIS A 702 -9.78 -9.34 13.82
C HIS A 702 -9.78 -9.04 12.33
N TYR A 703 -9.23 -7.89 11.95
CA TYR A 703 -8.99 -7.51 10.56
C TYR A 703 -7.60 -6.92 10.35
N THR A 704 -7.16 -6.91 9.10
CA THR A 704 -5.99 -6.14 8.65
C THR A 704 -6.46 -4.78 8.18
N GLU A 705 -6.14 -3.72 8.93
CA GLU A 705 -6.29 -2.34 8.44
C GLU A 705 -5.21 -2.07 7.39
N ARG A 706 -3.99 -2.53 7.68
CA ARG A 706 -2.84 -2.60 6.78
C ARG A 706 -2.26 -4.00 6.91
N PRO A 707 -1.56 -4.55 5.91
CA PRO A 707 -0.93 -5.87 6.03
C PRO A 707 -0.02 -6.05 7.25
N ASN A 708 0.63 -5.01 7.75
CA ASN A 708 1.44 -5.11 8.98
C ASN A 708 0.65 -4.90 10.30
N ALA A 709 -0.61 -4.43 10.23
CA ALA A 709 -1.38 -3.92 11.36
C ALA A 709 -2.72 -4.67 11.50
N VAL A 710 -2.71 -5.70 12.35
CA VAL A 710 -3.92 -6.43 12.76
C VAL A 710 -4.61 -5.65 13.89
N LYS A 711 -5.91 -5.41 13.76
CA LYS A 711 -6.75 -4.76 14.77
C LYS A 711 -7.99 -5.61 15.07
N GLU A 712 -8.44 -5.57 16.31
CA GLU A 712 -9.73 -6.16 16.72
C GLU A 712 -10.88 -5.44 15.99
N CYS A 713 -11.94 -6.16 15.62
CA CYS A 713 -13.08 -5.53 14.95
C CYS A 713 -13.70 -4.42 15.79
N GLU A 714 -13.89 -3.25 15.19
CA GLU A 714 -14.53 -2.11 15.84
C GLU A 714 -16.06 -2.31 15.93
N VAL A 715 -16.65 -1.83 17.03
CA VAL A 715 -18.11 -1.79 17.23
C VAL A 715 -18.80 -1.17 16.00
N SER A 716 -19.99 -1.65 15.66
CA SER A 716 -20.71 -1.41 14.38
C SER A 716 -20.21 -2.22 13.19
N ASN A 717 -19.16 -3.05 13.35
CA ASN A 717 -18.63 -3.92 12.31
C ASN A 717 -18.51 -5.37 12.82
N PHE A 718 -18.36 -6.30 11.88
CA PHE A 718 -17.96 -7.67 12.14
C PHE A 718 -16.83 -8.07 11.17
N CYS A 719 -15.98 -9.00 11.57
CA CYS A 719 -14.73 -9.30 10.89
C CYS A 719 -14.61 -10.80 10.60
N VAL A 720 -14.58 -11.13 9.31
CA VAL A 720 -14.49 -12.52 8.79
C VAL A 720 -13.29 -12.61 7.87
N SER A 721 -12.49 -13.68 8.00
CA SER A 721 -11.28 -13.91 7.19
C SER A 721 -10.35 -12.69 7.14
N GLY A 722 -10.23 -11.95 8.25
CA GLY A 722 -9.36 -10.78 8.35
C GLY A 722 -9.82 -9.51 7.63
N VAL A 723 -11.08 -9.45 7.16
CA VAL A 723 -11.69 -8.29 6.50
C VAL A 723 -12.81 -7.71 7.36
N GLN A 724 -12.74 -6.40 7.63
CA GLN A 724 -13.79 -5.64 8.31
C GLN A 724 -15.00 -5.43 7.39
N GLN A 725 -16.21 -5.68 7.92
CA GLN A 725 -17.46 -5.44 7.21
C GLN A 725 -18.43 -4.65 8.11
N PRO A 726 -19.06 -3.56 7.63
CA PRO A 726 -20.06 -2.84 8.42
C PRO A 726 -21.28 -3.74 8.64
N CYS A 727 -21.91 -3.63 9.82
CA CYS A 727 -23.07 -4.45 10.15
C CYS A 727 -24.17 -4.31 9.08
N PRO A 728 -24.72 -5.42 8.55
CA PRO A 728 -25.73 -5.37 7.50
C PRO A 728 -27.10 -4.92 8.05
N PRO A 729 -27.98 -4.33 7.21
CA PRO A 729 -29.30 -3.88 7.66
C PRO A 729 -30.11 -5.01 8.27
N GLY A 730 -30.76 -4.75 9.41
CA GLY A 730 -31.45 -5.76 10.22
C GLY A 730 -30.59 -6.42 11.29
N PHE A 731 -29.30 -6.07 11.38
CA PHE A 731 -28.38 -6.61 12.36
C PHE A 731 -27.65 -5.50 13.13
N MET A 732 -27.15 -5.84 14.31
CA MET A 732 -26.36 -4.99 15.17
C MET A 732 -25.04 -5.66 15.55
N CYS A 733 -24.01 -4.83 15.72
CA CYS A 733 -22.66 -5.24 16.04
C CYS A 733 -22.19 -4.49 17.32
N PRO A 734 -22.76 -4.80 18.50
CA PRO A 734 -22.56 -4.01 19.73
C PRO A 734 -21.21 -4.27 20.42
N PHE A 735 -20.52 -5.36 20.09
CA PHE A 735 -19.24 -5.73 20.69
C PHE A 735 -18.08 -5.49 19.73
N LYS A 736 -16.87 -5.39 20.29
CA LYS A 736 -15.64 -5.59 19.51
C LYS A 736 -15.43 -7.08 19.23
N GLY A 737 -14.53 -7.40 18.31
CA GLY A 737 -14.11 -8.78 18.06
C GLY A 737 -15.17 -9.69 17.42
N MET A 738 -16.30 -9.13 16.95
CA MET A 738 -17.41 -9.94 16.43
C MET A 738 -17.07 -10.61 15.09
N THR A 739 -17.23 -11.92 15.00
CA THR A 739 -17.12 -12.69 13.74
C THR A 739 -18.42 -12.78 12.96
N LYS A 740 -19.57 -12.59 13.64
CA LYS A 740 -20.91 -12.72 13.07
C LYS A 740 -21.81 -11.63 13.68
N PRO A 741 -22.62 -10.92 12.88
CA PRO A 741 -23.49 -9.87 13.38
C PRO A 741 -24.72 -10.47 14.09
N ILE A 742 -25.27 -9.77 15.09
CA ILE A 742 -26.45 -10.22 15.85
C ILE A 742 -27.71 -9.69 15.16
N ALA A 743 -28.71 -10.54 14.90
CA ALA A 743 -29.98 -10.09 14.32
C ALA A 743 -30.72 -9.17 15.29
N CYS A 744 -31.21 -8.02 14.81
CA CYS A 744 -31.95 -7.08 15.64
C CYS A 744 -33.34 -7.64 15.98
N SER A 745 -33.62 -7.77 17.29
CA SER A 745 -34.95 -8.11 17.79
C SER A 745 -35.89 -6.90 17.72
N PHE A 746 -37.19 -7.16 17.60
CA PHE A 746 -38.24 -6.15 17.74
C PHE A 746 -38.43 -5.66 19.18
N ASP A 747 -38.06 -6.50 20.15
CA ASP A 747 -38.51 -6.35 21.54
C ASP A 747 -37.42 -5.70 22.44
N THR A 748 -36.19 -5.49 21.97
CA THR A 748 -35.05 -5.05 22.82
C THR A 748 -34.77 -3.55 22.74
N VAL A 749 -35.26 -2.79 23.74
CA VAL A 749 -35.02 -1.36 23.97
C VAL A 749 -35.14 -1.14 25.50
N ASN A 750 -34.16 -0.68 26.28
CA ASN A 750 -32.73 -0.35 26.07
C ASN A 750 -31.86 -1.34 26.93
N THR A 751 -30.66 -1.14 27.49
CA THR A 751 -29.67 -0.03 27.65
C THR A 751 -28.23 -0.59 27.58
N ALA A 752 -27.22 0.28 27.34
CA ALA A 752 -25.81 -0.11 27.31
C ALA A 752 -25.18 -0.46 28.68
N SER A 753 -25.93 -0.30 29.78
CA SER A 753 -25.50 -0.60 31.16
C SER A 753 -25.60 -2.08 31.54
N ASP A 754 -26.51 -2.82 30.90
CA ASP A 754 -27.00 -4.12 31.41
C ASP A 754 -26.39 -5.32 30.65
N ILE A 755 -25.32 -5.07 29.89
CA ILE A 755 -24.79 -5.98 28.85
C ILE A 755 -23.67 -6.91 29.38
N ASP A 756 -23.23 -6.76 30.63
CA ASP A 756 -22.13 -7.54 31.22
C ASP A 756 -22.54 -8.96 31.71
N THR A 757 -23.83 -9.34 31.57
CA THR A 757 -24.33 -10.68 31.89
C THR A 757 -24.77 -11.43 30.62
N ARG A 758 -24.41 -12.73 30.53
CA ARG A 758 -24.56 -13.53 29.31
C ARG A 758 -25.97 -14.08 29.04
N GLU A 759 -27.01 -13.48 29.64
CA GLU A 759 -28.40 -13.94 29.56
C GLU A 759 -29.31 -12.87 28.94
N VAL A 760 -29.10 -12.62 27.64
CA VAL A 760 -29.95 -11.72 26.84
C VAL A 760 -31.30 -12.39 26.56
N SER A 761 -32.19 -12.36 27.55
CA SER A 761 -33.55 -12.90 27.43
C SER A 761 -34.61 -12.01 28.07
N GLN A 762 -35.62 -11.65 27.25
CA GLN A 762 -36.96 -11.20 27.66
C GLN A 762 -37.05 -9.89 28.48
N TRP A 763 -36.95 -8.76 27.78
CA TRP A 763 -37.72 -7.55 28.11
C TRP A 763 -38.53 -7.11 26.88
N PRO A 764 -39.78 -6.61 27.04
CA PRO A 764 -40.65 -6.24 25.91
C PRO A 764 -40.74 -4.72 25.70
N GLY A 765 -39.85 -4.17 24.88
CA GLY A 765 -40.01 -2.84 24.30
C GLY A 765 -41.22 -2.76 23.35
N PRO A 766 -41.83 -1.58 23.15
CA PRO A 766 -42.99 -1.44 22.28
C PRO A 766 -42.60 -1.66 20.80
N LYS A 767 -43.28 -2.60 20.14
CA LYS A 767 -42.95 -3.04 18.78
C LYS A 767 -42.99 -1.90 17.77
N GLY A 768 -41.90 -1.74 17.02
CA GLY A 768 -41.77 -0.73 15.97
C GLY A 768 -41.32 0.66 16.43
N SER A 769 -40.73 0.75 17.64
CA SER A 769 -40.08 1.95 18.19
C SER A 769 -38.59 2.10 17.81
N SER A 770 -37.95 1.06 17.27
CA SER A 770 -36.54 1.08 16.84
C SER A 770 -36.30 0.34 15.51
N THR A 771 -35.16 0.60 14.87
CA THR A 771 -34.71 -0.02 13.62
C THR A 771 -33.19 -0.16 13.53
N CYS A 772 -32.75 -1.13 12.74
CA CYS A 772 -31.37 -1.38 12.32
C CYS A 772 -31.24 -1.29 10.78
N ALA A 773 -32.06 -0.46 10.12
CA ALA A 773 -32.07 -0.33 8.66
C ALA A 773 -30.82 0.37 8.09
N ARG A 774 -30.08 1.14 8.90
CA ARG A 774 -28.81 1.73 8.48
C ARG A 774 -27.70 0.65 8.52
N LYS A 775 -26.78 0.70 7.57
CA LYS A 775 -25.52 -0.08 7.66
C LYS A 775 -24.65 0.46 8.80
N GLY A 776 -23.89 -0.40 9.45
CA GLY A 776 -22.99 0.01 10.53
C GLY A 776 -23.75 0.48 11.77
N THR A 777 -24.71 -0.33 12.23
CA THR A 777 -25.41 -0.15 13.50
C THR A 777 -24.70 -0.93 14.61
N SER A 778 -24.27 -0.21 15.65
CA SER A 778 -23.80 -0.78 16.92
C SER A 778 -24.97 -1.32 17.74
N PHE A 779 -26.04 -0.53 17.83
CA PHE A 779 -27.28 -0.79 18.54
C PHE A 779 -28.48 -0.41 17.64
N PRO A 780 -29.73 -0.81 17.98
CA PRO A 780 -30.92 -0.33 17.30
C PRO A 780 -31.08 1.19 17.49
N GLU A 781 -31.37 1.90 16.41
CA GLU A 781 -31.63 3.34 16.45
C GLU A 781 -33.14 3.57 16.64
N PRO A 782 -33.57 4.57 17.44
CA PRO A 782 -34.99 4.87 17.58
C PRO A 782 -35.58 5.35 16.25
N CYS A 783 -36.84 5.03 15.97
CA CYS A 783 -37.52 5.54 14.79
C CYS A 783 -37.56 7.07 14.83
N PRO A 784 -37.17 7.78 13.75
CA PRO A 784 -37.31 9.24 13.68
C PRO A 784 -38.73 9.69 14.01
N ASN A 785 -38.87 10.79 14.76
CA ASN A 785 -40.17 11.31 15.19
C ASN A 785 -41.15 11.42 14.02
N GLY A 786 -42.33 10.82 14.16
CA GLY A 786 -43.37 10.78 13.12
C GLY A 786 -43.26 9.60 12.15
N THR A 787 -42.23 8.77 12.27
CA THR A 787 -42.06 7.53 11.50
C THR A 787 -42.26 6.29 12.37
N PHE A 788 -42.71 5.20 11.75
CA PHE A 788 -42.94 3.91 12.39
C PHE A 788 -42.09 2.82 11.72
N CYS A 789 -41.42 1.98 12.50
CA CYS A 789 -40.54 0.94 11.97
C CYS A 789 -41.26 -0.40 11.87
N ILE A 790 -41.73 -0.77 10.66
CA ILE A 790 -42.47 -2.03 10.45
C ILE A 790 -41.58 -3.26 10.69
N THR A 791 -40.27 -3.19 10.39
CA THR A 791 -39.28 -4.22 10.77
C THR A 791 -37.92 -3.61 11.08
N PRO A 792 -37.06 -4.28 11.88
CA PRO A 792 -35.70 -3.81 12.17
C PRO A 792 -34.77 -3.72 10.96
N TYR A 793 -35.10 -4.32 9.81
CA TYR A 793 -34.28 -4.23 8.59
C TYR A 793 -34.81 -3.22 7.57
N PHE A 794 -35.99 -2.65 7.80
CA PHE A 794 -36.66 -1.77 6.85
C PHE A 794 -36.58 -0.30 7.29
N PRO A 795 -36.33 0.67 6.38
CA PRO A 795 -36.35 2.09 6.72
C PRO A 795 -37.66 2.51 7.39
N ALA A 796 -37.57 3.38 8.39
CA ALA A 796 -38.76 3.85 9.10
C ALA A 796 -39.70 4.61 8.13
N LEU A 797 -40.99 4.27 8.16
CA LEU A 797 -41.99 4.85 7.26
C LEU A 797 -42.72 6.00 7.94
N PRO A 798 -42.85 7.18 7.32
CA PRO A 798 -43.64 8.28 7.89
C PRO A 798 -45.11 7.86 8.02
N ILE A 799 -45.73 8.23 9.15
CA ILE A 799 -47.14 7.90 9.39
C ILE A 799 -48.04 8.62 8.39
N SER A 800 -49.06 7.91 7.87
CA SER A 800 -49.91 8.41 6.79
C SER A 800 -50.83 9.56 7.26
N PRO A 801 -51.20 10.50 6.37
CA PRO A 801 -52.00 11.67 6.75
C PRO A 801 -53.34 11.32 7.42
N GLY A 802 -53.68 12.04 8.49
CA GLY A 802 -54.86 11.80 9.34
C GLY A 802 -54.59 10.86 10.52
N LEU A 803 -53.37 10.33 10.61
CA LEU A 803 -52.85 9.62 11.78
C LEU A 803 -51.68 10.42 12.38
N TYR A 804 -51.40 10.16 13.66
CA TYR A 804 -50.21 10.66 14.34
C TYR A 804 -49.58 9.55 15.19
N ILE A 805 -48.28 9.68 15.48
CA ILE A 805 -47.59 8.84 16.46
C ILE A 805 -47.52 9.60 17.78
N GLN A 806 -48.08 9.01 18.83
CA GLN A 806 -47.85 9.43 20.20
C GLN A 806 -46.76 8.55 20.83
N ASP A 807 -45.84 9.16 21.57
CA ASP A 807 -44.86 8.46 22.44
C ASP A 807 -44.10 7.34 21.70
N GLN A 808 -43.58 7.70 20.52
CA GLN A 808 -42.75 6.90 19.59
C GLN A 808 -43.33 5.56 19.10
N SER A 809 -44.54 5.17 19.53
CA SER A 809 -45.06 3.81 19.34
C SER A 809 -46.58 3.71 19.17
N THR A 810 -47.34 4.65 19.75
CA THR A 810 -48.80 4.57 19.76
C THR A 810 -49.38 5.35 18.58
N ILE A 811 -49.69 4.64 17.49
CA ILE A 811 -50.40 5.21 16.34
C ILE A 811 -51.84 5.53 16.77
N LYS A 812 -52.25 6.78 16.57
CA LYS A 812 -53.62 7.26 16.82
C LYS A 812 -54.18 7.95 15.59
N LYS A 813 -55.51 7.97 15.47
CA LYS A 813 -56.23 8.75 14.46
C LYS A 813 -56.49 10.15 15.01
N CYS A 814 -56.36 11.17 14.18
CA CYS A 814 -56.65 12.55 14.53
C CYS A 814 -58.14 12.89 14.41
N GLU A 815 -58.60 13.89 15.15
CA GLU A 815 -59.99 14.30 15.21
C GLU A 815 -60.33 15.36 14.15
N ILE A 816 -61.63 15.68 14.00
CA ILE A 816 -62.08 16.70 13.05
C ILE A 816 -61.74 18.09 13.61
N GLY A 817 -60.79 18.76 12.98
CA GLY A 817 -60.18 20.01 13.47
C GLY A 817 -58.69 19.87 13.78
N ASP A 818 -58.15 18.65 13.81
CA ASP A 818 -56.69 18.44 13.82
C ASP A 818 -56.08 18.59 12.42
N TYR A 819 -54.76 18.79 12.39
CA TYR A 819 -53.91 18.80 11.20
C TYR A 819 -52.80 17.76 11.36
N CYS A 820 -52.98 16.65 10.64
CA CYS A 820 -52.07 15.50 10.68
C CYS A 820 -51.54 15.21 9.28
N ASN A 821 -50.63 16.07 8.84
CA ASN A 821 -49.83 15.85 7.66
C ASN A 821 -48.94 14.58 7.79
N LEU A 822 -48.31 14.19 6.68
CA LEU A 822 -47.38 13.07 6.61
C LEU A 822 -46.29 13.20 7.69
N GLY A 823 -46.17 12.20 8.57
CA GLY A 823 -45.16 12.19 9.63
C GLY A 823 -45.52 12.95 10.92
N ARG A 824 -46.81 13.10 11.28
CA ARG A 824 -47.19 13.79 12.53
C ARG A 824 -46.76 13.04 13.80
N PHE A 825 -46.19 13.78 14.76
CA PHE A 825 -45.68 13.27 16.04
C PHE A 825 -46.15 14.14 17.22
N VAL A 826 -46.38 13.50 18.38
CA VAL A 826 -46.77 14.14 19.66
C VAL A 826 -46.08 13.43 20.83
N VAL A 827 -45.64 14.20 21.81
CA VAL A 827 -45.15 13.71 23.12
C VAL A 827 -46.24 13.94 24.17
N SER A 828 -46.47 12.96 25.06
CA SER A 828 -47.31 13.14 26.25
C SER A 828 -46.51 13.12 27.55
N GLY A 829 -46.93 13.92 28.52
CA GLY A 829 -46.20 14.17 29.77
C GLY A 829 -46.26 15.66 30.16
N GLU A 830 -45.69 16.03 31.30
CA GLU A 830 -45.64 17.43 31.76
C GLU A 830 -44.77 18.31 30.82
N ASP A 831 -43.73 17.73 30.21
CA ASP A 831 -42.87 18.39 29.22
C ASP A 831 -43.62 18.84 27.94
N ALA A 832 -44.79 18.27 27.66
CA ALA A 832 -45.64 18.69 26.53
C ALA A 832 -46.13 20.15 26.66
N ALA A 833 -46.06 20.74 27.85
CA ALA A 833 -46.41 22.15 28.09
C ALA A 833 -45.43 23.15 27.44
N THR A 834 -44.17 22.77 27.24
CA THR A 834 -43.12 23.70 26.74
C THR A 834 -42.88 23.61 25.23
N ASN A 835 -43.13 22.43 24.63
CA ASN A 835 -42.95 22.17 23.20
C ASN A 835 -44.28 21.72 22.55
N GLN A 836 -45.26 22.62 22.48
CA GLN A 836 -46.60 22.32 21.94
C GLN A 836 -46.57 21.91 20.46
N THR A 837 -46.46 20.61 20.20
CA THR A 837 -46.79 19.97 18.90
C THR A 837 -48.31 19.81 18.74
N SER A 838 -49.06 20.85 19.11
CA SER A 838 -50.53 20.90 19.13
C SER A 838 -51.11 20.28 17.86
N LEU A 839 -51.93 19.23 17.99
CA LEU A 839 -52.52 18.54 16.84
C LEU A 839 -53.51 19.41 16.07
N LYS A 840 -54.08 20.40 16.74
CA LYS A 840 -55.05 21.36 16.20
C LYS A 840 -54.58 21.99 14.90
N CYS A 841 -55.50 22.13 13.95
CA CYS A 841 -55.30 22.93 12.74
C CYS A 841 -54.74 24.31 13.10
N PRO A 842 -53.67 24.81 12.45
CA PRO A 842 -53.06 26.09 12.77
C PRO A 842 -54.07 27.24 12.76
N GLU A 843 -53.84 28.24 13.60
CA GLU A 843 -54.65 29.46 13.59
C GLU A 843 -54.65 30.11 12.20
N GLN A 844 -55.72 30.84 11.91
CA GLN A 844 -55.96 31.51 10.62
C GLN A 844 -56.06 30.52 9.43
N THR A 845 -56.09 29.21 9.68
CA THR A 845 -56.33 28.15 8.70
C THR A 845 -57.46 27.22 9.15
N TYR A 846 -58.03 26.44 8.22
CA TYR A 846 -59.01 25.41 8.55
C TYR A 846 -58.75 24.09 7.84
N CYS A 847 -59.15 23.00 8.51
CA CYS A 847 -58.82 21.63 8.14
C CYS A 847 -60.08 20.77 8.00
N GLU A 848 -60.65 20.73 6.79
CA GLU A 848 -61.88 19.96 6.47
C GLU A 848 -61.76 18.46 6.78
N ASN A 849 -60.54 17.93 6.73
CA ASN A 849 -60.19 16.56 7.07
C ASN A 849 -58.75 16.57 7.64
N PRO A 850 -58.45 15.89 8.77
CA PRO A 850 -57.09 15.84 9.32
C PRO A 850 -56.04 15.20 8.38
N SER A 851 -56.46 14.50 7.31
CA SER A 851 -55.58 13.94 6.28
C SER A 851 -55.08 14.93 5.21
N ILE A 852 -55.37 16.23 5.29
CA ILE A 852 -54.86 17.20 4.30
C ILE A 852 -53.34 17.41 4.43
N VAL A 853 -52.69 17.65 3.28
CA VAL A 853 -51.24 17.87 3.19
C VAL A 853 -50.86 19.32 3.56
N GLU A 854 -51.77 20.27 3.33
CA GLU A 854 -51.62 21.70 3.60
C GLU A 854 -52.95 22.26 4.12
N PRO A 855 -52.97 23.05 5.22
CA PRO A 855 -54.18 23.69 5.74
C PRO A 855 -54.71 24.78 4.79
N THR A 856 -56.03 24.94 4.67
CA THR A 856 -56.58 26.01 3.82
C THR A 856 -56.65 27.32 4.62
N VAL A 857 -55.99 28.38 4.12
CA VAL A 857 -56.00 29.69 4.78
C VAL A 857 -57.40 30.30 4.82
N CYS A 858 -57.81 30.82 5.97
CA CYS A 858 -59.09 31.49 6.18
C CYS A 858 -59.06 32.94 5.69
N ILE A 859 -58.95 33.11 4.38
CA ILE A 859 -58.92 34.43 3.73
C ILE A 859 -60.28 35.13 3.93
N PRO A 860 -60.33 36.32 4.56
CA PRO A 860 -61.57 37.11 4.64
C PRO A 860 -61.95 37.60 3.24
N THR A 861 -63.22 37.43 2.88
CA THR A 861 -63.77 37.91 1.59
C THR A 861 -64.42 39.28 1.77
N SER A 862 -64.70 39.99 0.67
CA SER A 862 -65.35 41.33 0.72
C SER A 862 -66.68 41.35 1.47
N ASN A 863 -67.33 40.21 1.63
CA ASN A 863 -68.67 40.08 2.21
C ASN A 863 -68.69 39.25 3.50
N LEU A 864 -67.61 38.55 3.86
CA LEU A 864 -67.54 37.63 5.00
C LEU A 864 -66.15 37.67 5.66
N SER A 865 -66.10 38.17 6.90
CA SER A 865 -64.96 37.98 7.81
C SER A 865 -65.01 36.57 8.39
N LEU A 866 -63.92 35.82 8.24
CA LEU A 866 -63.78 34.45 8.75
C LEU A 866 -62.88 34.44 9.98
N TYR A 867 -63.27 33.67 11.00
CA TYR A 867 -62.45 33.42 12.19
C TYR A 867 -62.08 31.95 12.27
N CYS A 868 -60.79 31.67 12.39
CA CYS A 868 -60.27 30.30 12.45
C CYS A 868 -59.26 30.19 13.61
N PRO A 869 -59.74 30.01 14.85
CA PRO A 869 -58.89 29.69 15.99
C PRO A 869 -58.21 28.31 15.81
N PRO A 870 -57.15 28.01 16.59
CA PRO A 870 -56.53 26.69 16.59
C PRO A 870 -57.56 25.56 16.76
N GLY A 871 -57.63 24.66 15.78
CA GLY A 871 -58.55 23.52 15.78
C GLY A 871 -59.74 23.67 14.84
N THR A 872 -59.76 24.67 13.96
CA THR A 872 -60.91 24.94 13.08
C THR A 872 -61.01 23.91 11.96
N SER A 873 -62.15 23.21 11.87
CA SER A 873 -62.45 22.22 10.82
C SER A 873 -63.25 22.78 9.65
N THR A 874 -64.03 23.83 9.87
CA THR A 874 -64.92 24.45 8.88
C THR A 874 -64.93 25.97 9.07
N ARG A 875 -65.22 26.72 7.99
CA ARG A 875 -65.13 28.19 7.99
C ARG A 875 -66.18 28.81 8.91
N ASN A 876 -65.76 29.28 10.10
CA ASN A 876 -66.64 30.01 11.00
C ASN A 876 -66.70 31.50 10.62
N LEU A 877 -67.89 32.08 10.71
CA LEU A 877 -68.09 33.51 10.62
C LEU A 877 -67.67 34.19 11.94
N CYS A 878 -67.13 35.39 11.85
CA CYS A 878 -66.94 36.26 13.02
C CYS A 878 -68.28 36.56 13.70
N ALA A 879 -68.28 36.70 15.03
CA ALA A 879 -69.49 37.04 15.78
C ALA A 879 -70.07 38.39 15.28
N PRO A 880 -71.41 38.54 15.15
CA PRO A 880 -72.02 39.77 14.65
C PRO A 880 -71.56 41.01 15.44
N GLY A 881 -70.95 41.97 14.73
CA GLY A 881 -70.40 43.20 15.31
C GLY A 881 -68.90 43.17 15.65
N PHE A 882 -68.21 42.02 15.52
CA PHE A 882 -66.78 41.91 15.81
C PHE A 882 -65.93 41.87 14.54
N TYR A 883 -64.80 42.60 14.56
CA TYR A 883 -63.73 42.45 13.57
C TYR A 883 -62.82 41.26 13.94
N CYS A 884 -62.23 40.63 12.93
CA CYS A 884 -61.28 39.54 13.10
C CYS A 884 -59.95 39.94 12.48
N PRO A 885 -58.85 40.03 13.27
CA PRO A 885 -57.57 40.51 12.78
C PRO A 885 -56.98 39.58 11.73
N ARG A 886 -56.28 40.17 10.75
CA ARG A 886 -55.59 39.44 9.69
C ARG A 886 -54.25 38.86 10.17
N PRO A 887 -53.67 37.88 9.45
CA PRO A 887 -52.31 37.36 9.69
C PRO A 887 -51.19 38.41 9.73
N THR A 888 -51.45 39.62 9.24
CA THR A 888 -50.51 40.75 9.15
C THR A 888 -50.86 41.90 10.11
N GLU A 889 -51.86 41.73 10.97
CA GLU A 889 -52.36 42.73 11.91
C GLU A 889 -52.04 42.29 13.35
N ASN A 890 -50.74 42.19 13.66
CA ASN A 890 -50.25 42.02 15.03
C ASN A 890 -50.31 43.38 15.75
N GLU A 891 -50.81 43.37 17.00
CA GLU A 891 -50.62 44.45 17.99
C GLU A 891 -49.30 44.26 18.77
#